data_AF-A0A267E5J5-F1
#
_entry.id   AF-A0A267E5J5-F1
#
_cell.length_a   1.000
_cell.length_b   1.000
_cell.length_c   1.000
_cell.angle_alpha   90.00
_cell.angle_beta   90.00
_cell.angle_gamma   90.00
#
_symmetry.space_group_name_H-M   'P 1'
#
loop_
_entity.id
_entity.type
_entity.pdbx_description
1 polymer ?
#
loop_
_entity_poly.entity_id
_entity_poly.type
_entity_poly.pdbx_seq_one_letter_code
_entity_poly.pdbx_strand_id
1 'polypeptide(L)'
;MRFLSAGPRQDLGILLQQQQHQMAASMAAASSASEAHGNGSRSAGGAAEAAAAASGIVDDSAVEYQAGRQPRWHVMDDGQLQVRRLEARRVSNLWRGAIERMRIARGVRGQLRRSAAAGGDQGGFENSEDFVDSRPPELAVEARNIQLWKGLDYVNWVIKEPFNLHQPNRDLVDRNEVPRMPWHDVACAVGDNAARDLARHFIQRWNFTVRDKNLSTVRYPMLIPKAFAAVDAAAEEAAEEAAEAAAVAAAAAAAASGGGKRRWRKQRKRQTDYRLDGLDTSGRPPADNSGLSRLLPRFYNQVNILRSVGPWSAGLAAEPERSIHEAMCAAIDSAECFVYIESQFFISNPTSDCAASPVRNQVAARLANRILRAHRDGRPFRAYLLLPLRPQFEEQLVEPRSMERTKKILHLTYRSLCRGPDSLLGRLQQGGIEDHTRYLAICSLRTWGRMPSGRLATELIYVHSKLLIADDRVLVLGSANINDRSLLGCRDSELAMRYEDAGPDTARAVWRAAAGADEVDIRVGSFCGSLRRCLMREHLGLLDGGADAAALDDPLSEELFDRLWLGRARANSKLFESVFRCLPSDSVPDYESLAAWLKEPPLAEVDRDAAAQRLATEAPGGNLVLFPLQFLGNADLDDQLSVVPDITWH
;
A
#
# COMPACT_ATOMS: atom_id res chain seq x y z
N MET A 1 -28.07 1.91 -47.95
CA MET A 1 -29.31 2.70 -48.08
C MET A 1 -30.32 2.17 -47.07
N ARG A 2 -30.74 3.04 -46.13
CA ARG A 2 -32.04 3.17 -45.45
C ARG A 2 -32.76 1.97 -44.77
N PHE A 3 -33.11 2.27 -43.51
CA PHE A 3 -34.24 1.84 -42.67
C PHE A 3 -34.11 0.60 -41.79
N LEU A 4 -33.88 0.85 -40.48
CA LEU A 4 -34.68 0.22 -39.42
C LEU A 4 -35.19 1.32 -38.46
N SER A 5 -36.47 1.19 -38.15
CA SER A 5 -37.41 2.16 -37.58
C SER A 5 -37.17 2.47 -36.11
N ALA A 6 -37.33 3.75 -35.77
CA ALA A 6 -37.45 4.22 -34.39
C ALA A 6 -38.77 3.72 -33.76
N GLY A 7 -38.66 2.93 -32.70
CA GLY A 7 -39.73 2.69 -31.72
C GLY A 7 -39.80 3.82 -30.69
N PRO A 8 -40.89 3.94 -29.92
CA PRO A 8 -41.19 5.13 -29.13
C PRO A 8 -40.16 5.34 -28.02
N ARG A 9 -39.52 6.51 -28.07
CA ARG A 9 -38.70 7.06 -27.00
C ARG A 9 -39.53 7.11 -25.72
N GLN A 10 -39.25 6.23 -24.77
CA GLN A 10 -39.60 6.51 -23.38
C GLN A 10 -38.59 7.54 -22.87
N ASP A 11 -39.08 8.72 -22.46
CA ASP A 11 -38.25 9.77 -21.88
C ASP A 11 -37.56 9.23 -20.61
N LEU A 12 -36.27 8.91 -20.75
CA LEU A 12 -35.41 8.47 -19.64
C LEU A 12 -35.36 9.49 -18.48
N GLY A 13 -35.77 10.75 -18.73
CA GLY A 13 -35.92 11.76 -17.69
C GLY A 13 -36.96 11.39 -16.63
N ILE A 14 -38.06 10.74 -17.01
CA ILE A 14 -39.12 10.35 -16.07
C ILE A 14 -38.70 9.12 -15.25
N LEU A 15 -37.97 8.18 -15.86
CA LEU A 15 -37.41 7.00 -15.19
C LEU A 15 -36.30 7.34 -14.19
N LEU A 16 -35.42 8.31 -14.51
CA LEU A 16 -34.42 8.80 -13.56
C LEU A 16 -35.04 9.57 -12.39
N GLN A 17 -36.11 10.34 -12.65
CA GLN A 17 -36.81 11.09 -11.60
C GLN A 17 -37.63 10.15 -10.69
N GLN A 18 -38.21 9.07 -11.24
CA GLN A 18 -38.87 8.03 -10.45
C GLN A 18 -37.87 7.20 -9.63
N GLN A 19 -36.67 6.89 -10.16
CA GLN A 19 -35.62 6.22 -9.38
C GLN A 19 -35.08 7.10 -8.25
N GLN A 20 -34.89 8.40 -8.48
CA GLN A 20 -34.45 9.33 -7.44
C GLN A 20 -35.51 9.52 -6.34
N HIS A 21 -36.80 9.53 -6.69
CA HIS A 21 -37.87 9.57 -5.69
C HIS A 21 -38.01 8.25 -4.92
N GLN A 22 -37.79 7.09 -5.55
CA GLN A 22 -37.79 5.80 -4.86
C GLN A 22 -36.59 5.64 -3.91
N MET A 23 -35.40 6.14 -4.28
CA MET A 23 -34.23 6.16 -3.39
C MET A 23 -34.43 7.13 -2.21
N ALA A 24 -35.01 8.31 -2.43
CA ALA A 24 -35.34 9.25 -1.37
C ALA A 24 -36.40 8.69 -0.39
N ALA A 25 -37.42 7.99 -0.90
CA ALA A 25 -38.43 7.33 -0.08
C ALA A 25 -37.86 6.14 0.73
N SER A 26 -36.92 5.39 0.16
CA SER A 26 -36.19 4.32 0.84
C SER A 26 -35.31 4.84 1.98
N MET A 27 -34.63 5.99 1.79
CA MET A 27 -33.83 6.62 2.83
C MET A 27 -34.69 7.25 3.95
N ALA A 28 -35.86 7.79 3.61
CA ALA A 28 -36.83 8.29 4.60
C ALA A 28 -37.46 7.14 5.43
N ALA A 29 -37.78 6.01 4.80
CA ALA A 29 -38.29 4.82 5.49
C ALA A 29 -37.25 4.24 6.47
N ALA A 30 -35.97 4.21 6.09
CA ALA A 30 -34.87 3.76 6.96
C ALA A 30 -34.65 4.70 8.18
N SER A 31 -34.89 6.00 8.01
CA SER A 31 -34.88 6.98 9.12
C SER A 31 -36.09 6.80 10.06
N SER A 32 -37.27 6.50 9.54
CA SER A 32 -38.49 6.31 10.36
C SER A 32 -38.52 4.99 11.15
N ALA A 33 -37.79 3.96 10.70
CA ALA A 33 -37.67 2.68 11.41
C ALA A 33 -36.75 2.77 12.65
N SER A 34 -35.88 3.79 12.72
CA SER A 34 -34.98 4.05 13.85
C SER A 34 -35.69 4.71 15.05
N GLU A 35 -36.89 5.27 14.89
CA GLU A 35 -37.61 6.00 15.95
C GLU A 35 -38.79 5.20 16.56
N ALA A 36 -39.04 3.97 16.12
CA ALA A 36 -40.22 3.19 16.56
C ALA A 36 -39.97 2.20 17.72
N HIS A 37 -38.77 2.17 18.32
CA HIS A 37 -38.49 1.30 19.47
C HIS A 37 -37.91 2.09 20.65
N GLY A 38 -38.80 2.75 21.37
CA GLY A 38 -38.50 3.27 22.70
C GLY A 38 -39.46 4.35 23.17
N ASN A 39 -40.67 3.98 23.60
CA ASN A 39 -41.32 4.79 24.63
C ASN A 39 -42.39 4.03 25.42
N GLY A 40 -42.03 3.68 26.66
CA GLY A 40 -42.96 3.36 27.74
C GLY A 40 -42.91 4.47 28.80
N SER A 41 -43.95 5.30 28.81
CA SER A 41 -44.49 6.09 29.94
C SER A 41 -43.53 6.81 30.92
N ARG A 42 -43.63 8.15 31.00
CA ARG A 42 -44.33 8.87 32.10
C ARG A 42 -44.33 10.40 31.93
N SER A 43 -45.55 10.92 31.97
CA SER A 43 -46.07 12.19 32.52
C SER A 43 -45.30 13.52 32.39
N ALA A 44 -46.03 14.45 31.76
CA ALA A 44 -45.82 15.88 31.60
C ALA A 44 -45.67 16.71 32.88
N GLY A 45 -45.02 17.88 32.72
CA GLY A 45 -45.24 19.06 33.56
C GLY A 45 -44.03 20.00 33.64
N GLY A 46 -43.95 20.99 32.73
CA GLY A 46 -42.98 22.10 32.86
C GLY A 46 -42.40 22.59 31.54
N ALA A 47 -43.25 23.06 30.62
CA ALA A 47 -42.82 23.71 29.41
C ALA A 47 -42.60 25.22 29.64
N ALA A 48 -41.65 25.75 28.86
CA ALA A 48 -41.56 27.12 28.38
C ALA A 48 -40.99 28.19 29.34
N GLU A 49 -39.65 28.26 29.43
CA GLU A 49 -38.86 29.52 29.44
C GLU A 49 -37.34 29.25 29.56
N ALA A 50 -36.72 28.56 28.60
CA ALA A 50 -35.24 28.47 28.52
C ALA A 50 -34.69 28.00 27.16
N ALA A 51 -35.44 28.14 26.06
CA ALA A 51 -35.06 27.64 24.73
C ALA A 51 -35.16 28.70 23.63
N ALA A 52 -34.76 29.94 23.93
CA ALA A 52 -34.78 31.06 22.98
C ALA A 52 -33.40 31.70 22.72
N ALA A 53 -32.28 31.07 23.13
CA ALA A 53 -30.94 31.67 23.00
C ALA A 53 -29.90 30.83 22.25
N ALA A 54 -30.29 29.74 21.55
CA ALA A 54 -29.33 28.82 20.91
C ALA A 54 -29.68 28.40 19.47
N SER A 55 -30.46 29.20 18.74
CA SER A 55 -30.72 29.01 17.31
C SER A 55 -30.38 30.26 16.51
N GLY A 56 -29.07 30.52 16.37
CA GLY A 56 -28.57 31.41 15.31
C GLY A 56 -28.69 30.73 13.95
N ILE A 57 -29.92 30.51 13.48
CA ILE A 57 -30.21 30.19 12.09
C ILE A 57 -30.14 31.51 11.34
N VAL A 58 -29.03 31.73 10.64
CA VAL A 58 -28.96 32.78 9.62
C VAL A 58 -29.67 32.22 8.39
N ASP A 59 -30.74 32.92 7.99
CA ASP A 59 -31.48 32.71 6.75
C ASP A 59 -30.54 32.97 5.55
N ASP A 60 -30.08 31.90 4.91
CA ASP A 60 -29.17 31.92 3.76
C ASP A 60 -29.93 31.95 2.42
N SER A 61 -31.12 32.54 2.39
CA SER A 61 -31.89 32.76 1.15
C SER A 61 -31.40 33.95 0.30
N ALA A 62 -30.27 34.57 0.64
CA ALA A 62 -29.70 35.68 -0.10
C ALA A 62 -28.16 35.58 -0.27
N VAL A 63 -27.67 34.51 -0.89
CA VAL A 63 -26.32 34.52 -1.51
C VAL A 63 -26.50 34.50 -3.03
N GLU A 64 -26.49 35.67 -3.64
CA GLU A 64 -26.35 35.83 -5.08
C GLU A 64 -25.08 35.10 -5.55
N TYR A 65 -25.27 34.01 -6.29
CA TYR A 65 -24.20 33.34 -7.01
C TYR A 65 -23.68 34.31 -8.08
N GLN A 66 -22.54 34.96 -7.84
CA GLN A 66 -21.86 35.73 -8.88
C GLN A 66 -21.44 34.78 -10.01
N ALA A 67 -22.31 34.66 -11.02
CA ALA A 67 -22.04 34.05 -12.30
C ALA A 67 -20.95 34.87 -13.02
N GLY A 68 -19.67 34.56 -12.78
CA GLY A 68 -18.63 35.47 -13.22
C GLY A 68 -17.20 34.93 -13.17
N ARG A 69 -16.95 33.69 -13.63
CA ARG A 69 -15.66 33.28 -14.23
C ARG A 69 -15.79 31.89 -14.86
N GLN A 70 -16.27 31.85 -16.09
CA GLN A 70 -16.05 30.67 -16.92
C GLN A 70 -14.55 30.50 -17.20
N PRO A 71 -14.00 29.27 -17.19
CA PRO A 71 -12.65 29.03 -17.67
C PRO A 71 -12.58 29.43 -19.15
N ARG A 72 -11.77 30.45 -19.47
CA ARG A 72 -11.49 30.84 -20.85
C ARG A 72 -10.65 29.74 -21.51
N TRP A 73 -11.25 29.03 -22.45
CA TRP A 73 -10.56 28.16 -23.39
C TRP A 73 -10.23 28.99 -24.63
N HIS A 74 -8.94 29.08 -24.98
CA HIS A 74 -8.54 29.62 -26.29
C HIS A 74 -8.57 28.47 -27.29
N VAL A 75 -9.47 28.57 -28.27
CA VAL A 75 -9.45 27.72 -29.47
C VAL A 75 -8.42 28.34 -30.41
N MET A 76 -7.42 27.57 -30.85
CA MET A 76 -6.54 27.97 -31.93
C MET A 76 -7.17 27.58 -33.27
N ASP A 77 -6.81 28.30 -34.34
CA ASP A 77 -7.38 28.15 -35.68
C ASP A 77 -7.14 26.76 -36.34
N ASP A 78 -6.38 25.87 -35.69
CA ASP A 78 -6.10 24.50 -36.14
C ASP A 78 -6.91 23.40 -35.40
N GLY A 79 -7.81 23.78 -34.49
CA GLY A 79 -8.70 22.84 -33.80
C GLY A 79 -8.05 21.95 -32.73
N GLN A 80 -6.80 22.19 -32.33
CA GLN A 80 -6.17 21.47 -31.22
C GLN A 80 -6.43 22.15 -29.85
N LEU A 81 -7.04 21.41 -28.92
CA LEU A 81 -7.17 21.82 -27.51
C LEU A 81 -5.88 21.49 -26.75
N GLN A 82 -5.04 22.48 -26.45
CA GLN A 82 -4.04 22.32 -25.39
C GLN A 82 -4.75 22.27 -24.03
N VAL A 83 -4.60 21.15 -23.32
CA VAL A 83 -4.77 21.14 -21.87
C VAL A 83 -3.77 22.15 -21.32
N ARG A 84 -4.27 23.26 -20.79
CA ARG A 84 -3.48 24.26 -20.10
C ARG A 84 -2.58 23.50 -19.13
N ARG A 85 -1.27 23.61 -19.31
CA ARG A 85 -0.22 23.08 -18.43
C ARG A 85 -0.68 23.39 -17.01
N LEU A 86 -1.25 22.41 -16.31
CA LEU A 86 -1.53 22.52 -14.89
C LEU A 86 -0.15 22.80 -14.31
N GLU A 87 0.06 24.05 -13.88
CA GLU A 87 1.41 24.55 -13.62
C GLU A 87 2.12 23.50 -12.77
N ALA A 88 3.15 22.84 -13.31
CA ALA A 88 3.89 21.82 -12.58
C ALA A 88 4.40 22.36 -11.23
N ARG A 89 4.52 23.70 -11.13
CA ARG A 89 4.71 24.47 -9.89
C ARG A 89 3.66 24.20 -8.80
N ARG A 90 2.36 24.09 -9.09
CA ARG A 90 1.32 23.88 -8.06
C ARG A 90 1.36 22.48 -7.45
N VAL A 91 1.52 21.44 -8.29
CA VAL A 91 1.69 20.05 -7.81
C VAL A 91 3.03 19.87 -7.10
N SER A 92 4.11 20.47 -7.64
CA SER A 92 5.42 20.52 -6.99
C SER A 92 5.40 21.30 -5.67
N ASN A 93 4.57 22.34 -5.53
CA ASN A 93 4.41 23.10 -4.27
C ASN A 93 3.63 22.31 -3.21
N LEU A 94 2.61 21.54 -3.61
CA LEU A 94 1.90 20.65 -2.69
C LEU A 94 2.80 19.53 -2.17
N TRP A 95 3.59 18.92 -3.06
CA TRP A 95 4.60 17.92 -2.70
C TRP A 95 5.74 18.49 -1.87
N ARG A 96 6.26 19.69 -2.22
CA ARG A 96 7.25 20.41 -1.40
C ARG A 96 6.71 20.71 -0.01
N GLY A 97 5.49 21.21 0.10
CA GLY A 97 4.85 21.47 1.39
C GLY A 97 4.68 20.21 2.22
N ALA A 98 4.35 19.07 1.61
CA ALA A 98 4.24 17.79 2.31
C ALA A 98 5.61 17.25 2.76
N ILE A 99 6.64 17.30 1.90
CA ILE A 99 8.01 16.88 2.22
C ILE A 99 8.60 17.76 3.32
N GLU A 100 8.39 19.08 3.25
CA GLU A 100 8.89 20.03 4.25
C GLU A 100 8.21 19.80 5.60
N ARG A 101 6.87 19.61 5.63
CA ARG A 101 6.13 19.24 6.84
C ARG A 101 6.60 17.91 7.43
N MET A 102 6.90 16.91 6.58
CA MET A 102 7.43 15.62 7.02
C MET A 102 8.87 15.72 7.54
N ARG A 103 9.73 16.54 6.93
CA ARG A 103 11.09 16.81 7.40
C ARG A 103 11.08 17.52 8.75
N ILE A 104 10.23 18.53 8.91
CA ILE A 104 10.03 19.24 10.19
C ILE A 104 9.53 18.24 11.25
N ALA A 105 8.53 17.42 10.94
CA ALA A 105 8.00 16.41 11.88
C ALA A 105 9.04 15.34 12.26
N ARG A 106 9.89 14.89 11.32
CA ARG A 106 11.00 13.94 11.59
C ARG A 106 12.10 14.58 12.44
N GLY A 107 12.47 15.84 12.16
CA GLY A 107 13.43 16.60 12.98
C GLY A 107 12.96 16.75 14.42
N VAL A 108 11.67 17.05 14.62
CA VAL A 108 11.03 17.17 15.94
C VAL A 108 11.01 15.83 16.69
N ARG A 109 10.67 14.71 16.02
CA ARG A 109 10.71 13.36 16.64
C ARG A 109 12.13 12.92 17.01
N GLY A 110 13.12 13.22 16.17
CA GLY A 110 14.52 12.87 16.42
C GLY A 110 15.17 13.70 17.56
N GLN A 111 14.66 14.90 17.85
CA GLN A 111 15.07 15.67 19.03
C GLN A 111 14.41 15.15 20.32
N LEU A 112 13.10 14.87 20.28
CA LEU A 112 12.37 14.31 21.42
C LEU A 112 12.94 12.97 21.91
N ARG A 113 13.37 12.09 21.00
CA ARG A 113 14.01 10.81 21.35
C ARG A 113 15.40 10.97 21.98
N ARG A 114 16.20 11.94 21.55
CA ARG A 114 17.53 12.22 22.10
C ARG A 114 17.45 12.82 23.51
N SER A 115 16.43 13.65 23.78
CA SER A 115 16.18 14.19 25.12
C SER A 115 15.68 13.12 26.09
N ALA A 116 14.93 12.10 25.63
CA ALA A 116 14.48 11.00 26.47
C ALA A 116 15.63 10.03 26.89
N ALA A 117 16.70 9.93 26.09
CA ALA A 117 17.83 9.05 26.37
C ALA A 117 18.89 9.65 27.33
N ALA A 118 18.80 10.95 27.65
CA ALA A 118 19.81 11.67 28.42
C ALA A 118 19.47 11.87 29.91
N GLY A 119 18.29 11.42 30.37
CA GLY A 119 17.83 11.60 31.75
C GLY A 119 18.17 10.42 32.66
N GLY A 120 19.43 10.31 33.07
CA GLY A 120 19.88 9.36 34.08
C GLY A 120 20.86 10.01 35.04
N ASP A 121 20.37 10.73 36.06
CA ASP A 121 20.94 10.73 37.41
C ASP A 121 19.98 11.40 38.42
N GLN A 122 20.19 11.06 39.70
CA GLN A 122 19.30 11.19 40.86
C GLN A 122 18.90 12.60 41.30
N GLY A 123 17.68 12.74 41.84
CA GLY A 123 17.33 13.77 42.84
C GLY A 123 15.92 14.34 42.74
N GLY A 124 15.08 14.07 43.76
CA GLY A 124 14.00 14.95 44.23
C GLY A 124 12.80 15.18 43.31
N PHE A 125 11.66 14.55 43.63
CA PHE A 125 10.36 15.00 43.16
C PHE A 125 10.04 16.37 43.76
N GLU A 126 10.12 17.42 42.96
CA GLU A 126 9.37 18.66 43.18
C GLU A 126 9.24 19.40 41.83
N ASN A 127 7.99 19.56 41.38
CA ASN A 127 7.48 20.48 40.36
C ASN A 127 8.48 20.97 39.29
N SER A 128 8.47 20.35 38.10
CA SER A 128 9.10 20.91 36.90
C SER A 128 8.09 21.14 35.77
N GLU A 129 7.23 22.13 35.97
CA GLU A 129 6.97 23.08 34.89
C GLU A 129 8.30 23.79 34.61
N ASP A 130 9.10 23.29 33.67
CA ASP A 130 10.10 24.07 32.91
C ASP A 130 10.90 23.15 31.99
N PHE A 131 10.27 22.73 30.88
CA PHE A 131 11.02 22.41 29.68
C PHE A 131 11.13 23.72 28.88
N VAL A 132 12.22 24.46 29.07
CA VAL A 132 12.45 25.71 28.34
C VAL A 132 12.69 25.36 26.87
N ASP A 133 11.64 25.52 26.08
CA ASP A 133 11.64 25.47 24.64
C ASP A 133 12.49 26.65 24.11
N SER A 134 13.69 26.36 23.61
CA SER A 134 14.64 27.37 23.10
C SER A 134 14.23 27.97 21.75
N ARG A 135 13.02 27.69 21.26
CA ARG A 135 12.45 28.32 20.07
C ARG A 135 11.82 29.67 20.45
N PRO A 136 11.78 30.66 19.53
CA PRO A 136 11.01 31.88 19.73
C PRO A 136 9.56 31.53 20.14
N PRO A 137 8.96 32.21 21.13
CA PRO A 137 7.64 31.88 21.67
C PRO A 137 6.56 31.72 20.59
N GLU A 138 6.66 32.50 19.53
CA GLU A 138 5.75 32.48 18.37
C GLU A 138 5.81 31.16 17.59
N LEU A 139 7.00 30.59 17.39
CA LEU A 139 7.21 29.33 16.65
C LEU A 139 6.90 28.08 17.51
N ALA A 140 7.09 28.16 18.83
CA ALA A 140 6.71 27.11 19.77
C ALA A 140 5.19 26.95 19.88
N VAL A 141 4.45 28.06 19.86
CA VAL A 141 2.98 28.10 19.83
C VAL A 141 2.44 27.66 18.47
N GLU A 142 3.05 28.09 17.36
CA GLU A 142 2.66 27.63 16.02
C GLU A 142 2.87 26.13 15.84
N ALA A 143 3.99 25.55 16.31
CA ALA A 143 4.26 24.12 16.23
C ALA A 143 3.26 23.26 17.04
N ARG A 144 2.71 23.78 18.14
CA ARG A 144 1.66 23.11 18.93
C ARG A 144 0.29 23.11 18.23
N ASN A 145 0.09 23.99 17.24
CA ASN A 145 -1.18 24.15 16.50
C ASN A 145 -1.18 23.54 15.09
N ILE A 146 -0.10 22.85 14.66
CA ILE A 146 -0.07 22.23 13.32
C ILE A 146 -0.85 20.90 13.34
N GLN A 147 -2.13 20.97 13.00
CA GLN A 147 -2.89 19.79 12.62
C GLN A 147 -2.39 19.26 11.26
N LEU A 148 -1.70 18.11 11.27
CA LEU A 148 -1.24 17.44 10.05
C LEU A 148 -2.41 16.94 9.19
N TRP A 149 -3.43 16.36 9.84
CA TRP A 149 -4.63 15.81 9.20
C TRP A 149 -5.84 16.63 9.61
N LYS A 150 -6.47 17.35 8.68
CA LYS A 150 -7.61 18.24 8.97
C LYS A 150 -8.94 17.56 8.64
N GLY A 151 -9.94 17.71 9.51
CA GLY A 151 -11.28 17.17 9.28
C GLY A 151 -11.28 15.69 8.91
N LEU A 152 -11.88 15.39 7.75
CA LEU A 152 -12.01 14.05 7.18
C LEU A 152 -10.69 13.38 6.79
N ASP A 153 -9.55 14.07 6.90
CA ASP A 153 -8.21 13.48 6.70
C ASP A 153 -7.71 12.76 7.97
N TYR A 154 -8.28 13.08 9.14
CA TYR A 154 -8.05 12.32 10.38
C TYR A 154 -9.04 11.15 10.44
N VAL A 155 -8.60 9.97 9.99
CA VAL A 155 -9.48 8.80 9.85
C VAL A 155 -8.93 7.60 10.61
N ASN A 156 -9.85 6.87 11.22
CA ASN A 156 -9.64 5.48 11.62
C ASN A 156 -10.72 4.62 10.93
N TRP A 157 -10.31 3.95 9.84
CA TRP A 157 -11.22 3.24 8.95
C TRP A 157 -11.83 1.97 9.55
N VAL A 158 -11.25 1.44 10.64
CA VAL A 158 -11.83 0.29 11.36
C VAL A 158 -12.84 0.71 12.42
N ILE A 159 -12.87 2.00 12.77
CA ILE A 159 -13.81 2.59 13.72
C ILE A 159 -14.95 3.30 13.01
N LYS A 160 -14.64 4.09 11.98
CA LYS A 160 -15.63 4.88 11.23
C LYS A 160 -15.17 5.22 9.82
N GLU A 161 -15.97 4.85 8.82
CA GLU A 161 -15.72 5.23 7.43
C GLU A 161 -16.12 6.71 7.19
N PRO A 162 -15.38 7.45 6.35
CA PRO A 162 -15.74 8.82 6.00
C PRO A 162 -17.10 8.93 5.31
N PHE A 163 -17.99 9.72 5.91
CA PHE A 163 -19.28 10.12 5.34
C PHE A 163 -19.36 11.66 5.28
N ASN A 164 -20.38 12.20 4.61
CA ASN A 164 -20.54 13.66 4.44
C ASN A 164 -19.33 14.36 3.80
N LEU A 165 -18.78 13.81 2.71
CA LEU A 165 -17.58 14.31 2.01
C LEU A 165 -17.65 15.79 1.55
N HIS A 166 -18.85 16.38 1.54
CA HIS A 166 -19.07 17.80 1.27
C HIS A 166 -18.66 18.72 2.44
N GLN A 167 -18.38 18.16 3.63
CA GLN A 167 -17.88 18.87 4.83
C GLN A 167 -16.45 18.40 5.18
N PRO A 168 -15.44 18.65 4.33
CA PRO A 168 -14.12 18.05 4.46
C PRO A 168 -13.34 18.47 5.72
N ASN A 169 -13.69 19.61 6.32
CA ASN A 169 -13.02 20.16 7.50
C ASN A 169 -13.63 19.69 8.83
N ARG A 170 -14.70 18.90 8.79
CA ARG A 170 -15.34 18.38 10.00
C ARG A 170 -14.73 17.04 10.38
N ASP A 171 -14.43 16.86 11.65
CA ASP A 171 -13.91 15.59 12.16
C ASP A 171 -15.00 14.51 12.23
N LEU A 172 -14.61 13.26 11.98
CA LEU A 172 -15.49 12.09 12.06
C LEU A 172 -15.57 11.48 13.46
N VAL A 173 -14.48 11.65 14.23
CA VAL A 173 -14.23 11.04 15.53
C VAL A 173 -13.58 12.05 16.45
N ASP A 174 -13.73 11.86 17.77
CA ASP A 174 -13.02 12.69 18.75
C ASP A 174 -11.52 12.33 18.75
N ARG A 175 -10.68 13.32 18.39
CA ARG A 175 -9.22 13.18 18.33
C ARG A 175 -8.55 12.99 19.70
N ASN A 176 -9.25 13.30 20.79
CA ASN A 176 -8.75 13.08 22.15
C ASN A 176 -8.90 11.63 22.59
N GLU A 177 -9.81 10.89 21.95
CA GLU A 177 -10.15 9.53 22.32
C GLU A 177 -9.71 8.55 21.24
N VAL A 178 -10.06 8.76 19.98
CA VAL A 178 -9.82 7.79 18.91
C VAL A 178 -8.49 8.09 18.20
N PRO A 179 -7.50 7.17 18.25
CA PRO A 179 -6.29 7.35 17.44
C PRO A 179 -6.64 7.20 15.95
N ARG A 180 -6.04 8.02 15.09
CA ARG A 180 -6.05 7.74 13.65
C ARG A 180 -5.42 6.38 13.36
N MET A 181 -5.89 5.71 12.31
CA MET A 181 -5.22 4.52 11.78
C MET A 181 -4.08 4.97 10.86
N PRO A 182 -2.79 4.68 11.17
CA PRO A 182 -1.70 4.98 10.27
C PRO A 182 -1.83 4.25 8.93
N TRP A 183 -1.35 4.89 7.86
CA TRP A 183 -1.44 4.38 6.50
C TRP A 183 -0.02 4.19 5.95
N HIS A 184 0.36 2.95 5.70
CA HIS A 184 1.63 2.58 5.09
C HIS A 184 1.39 2.16 3.64
N ASP A 185 2.08 2.80 2.71
CA ASP A 185 1.90 2.57 1.28
C ASP A 185 3.18 2.90 0.50
N VAL A 186 3.30 2.36 -0.70
CA VAL A 186 4.44 2.56 -1.59
C VAL A 186 3.96 3.05 -2.93
N ALA A 187 4.58 4.11 -3.44
CA ALA A 187 4.28 4.68 -4.74
C ALA A 187 5.58 5.02 -5.50
N CYS A 188 5.47 5.20 -6.81
CA CYS A 188 6.57 5.60 -7.67
C CYS A 188 6.14 6.67 -8.66
N ALA A 189 7.12 7.41 -9.17
CA ALA A 189 6.98 8.26 -10.34
C ALA A 189 7.92 7.74 -11.43
N VAL A 190 7.43 7.70 -12.66
CA VAL A 190 8.21 7.31 -13.85
C VAL A 190 8.30 8.47 -14.83
N GLY A 191 9.40 8.52 -15.57
CA GLY A 191 9.66 9.51 -16.61
C GLY A 191 9.53 8.95 -18.02
N ASP A 192 9.78 9.81 -19.01
CA ASP A 192 10.07 9.46 -20.40
C ASP A 192 9.04 8.50 -21.04
N ASN A 193 9.51 7.43 -21.68
CA ASN A 193 8.65 6.50 -22.42
C ASN A 193 7.69 5.74 -21.50
N ALA A 194 8.10 5.37 -20.28
CA ALA A 194 7.21 4.74 -19.31
C ALA A 194 6.04 5.66 -18.92
N ALA A 195 6.28 6.98 -18.78
CA ALA A 195 5.21 7.95 -18.56
C ALA A 195 4.27 8.07 -19.77
N ARG A 196 4.80 7.94 -21.00
CA ARG A 196 3.97 7.88 -22.22
C ARG A 196 3.12 6.62 -22.27
N ASP A 197 3.62 5.48 -21.81
CA ASP A 197 2.86 4.22 -21.76
C ASP A 197 1.70 4.31 -20.76
N LEU A 198 1.92 4.91 -19.59
CA LEU A 198 0.83 5.25 -18.65
C LEU A 198 -0.19 6.21 -19.29
N ALA A 199 0.27 7.22 -20.04
CA ALA A 199 -0.62 8.13 -20.74
C ALA A 199 -1.43 7.41 -21.84
N ARG A 200 -0.84 6.45 -22.55
CA ARG A 200 -1.54 5.62 -23.54
C ARG A 200 -2.64 4.79 -22.88
N HIS A 201 -2.39 4.18 -21.72
CA HIS A 201 -3.42 3.51 -20.94
C HIS A 201 -4.58 4.46 -20.59
N PHE A 202 -4.27 5.66 -20.09
CA PHE A 202 -5.29 6.66 -19.76
C PHE A 202 -6.11 7.06 -20.98
N ILE A 203 -5.45 7.37 -22.09
CA ILE A 203 -6.09 7.79 -23.35
C ILE A 203 -7.00 6.69 -23.89
N GLN A 204 -6.57 5.43 -23.85
CA GLN A 204 -7.39 4.30 -24.27
C GLN A 204 -8.69 4.24 -23.45
N ARG A 205 -8.60 4.28 -22.12
CA ARG A 205 -9.76 4.20 -21.23
C ARG A 205 -10.67 5.41 -21.35
N TRP A 206 -10.09 6.61 -21.46
CA TRP A 206 -10.84 7.85 -21.69
C TRP A 206 -11.65 7.77 -22.99
N ASN A 207 -10.99 7.48 -24.10
CA ASN A 207 -11.63 7.38 -25.41
C ASN A 207 -12.68 6.26 -25.45
N PHE A 208 -12.40 5.12 -24.83
CA PHE A 208 -13.37 4.04 -24.66
C PHE A 208 -14.61 4.52 -23.89
N THR A 209 -14.43 5.18 -22.74
CA THR A 209 -15.52 5.66 -21.89
C THR A 209 -16.35 6.76 -22.56
N VAL A 210 -15.68 7.71 -23.24
CA VAL A 210 -16.35 8.79 -23.98
C VAL A 210 -17.21 8.21 -25.10
N ARG A 211 -16.71 7.20 -25.82
CA ARG A 211 -17.47 6.50 -26.86
C ARG A 211 -18.63 5.70 -26.27
N ASP A 212 -18.37 4.89 -25.25
CA ASP A 212 -19.33 3.98 -24.62
C ASP A 212 -20.52 4.73 -24.01
N LYS A 213 -20.24 5.86 -23.33
CA LYS A 213 -21.27 6.72 -22.74
C LYS A 213 -21.81 7.79 -23.68
N ASN A 214 -21.41 7.77 -24.96
CA ASN A 214 -21.78 8.76 -25.98
C ASN A 214 -21.58 10.23 -25.52
N LEU A 215 -20.44 10.51 -24.88
CA LEU A 215 -20.11 11.81 -24.29
C LEU A 215 -19.28 12.71 -25.21
N SER A 216 -18.99 12.27 -26.43
CA SER A 216 -18.10 12.99 -27.36
C SER A 216 -18.63 14.39 -27.65
N THR A 217 -17.96 15.38 -27.09
CA THR A 217 -18.32 16.81 -27.16
C THR A 217 -17.04 17.64 -27.08
N VAL A 218 -17.13 18.96 -27.32
CA VAL A 218 -16.00 19.88 -27.09
C VAL A 218 -15.50 19.83 -25.64
N ARG A 219 -16.39 19.52 -24.69
CA ARG A 219 -16.06 19.38 -23.26
C ARG A 219 -15.33 18.07 -22.93
N TYR A 220 -15.62 17.01 -23.67
CA TYR A 220 -15.01 15.68 -23.52
C TYR A 220 -14.39 15.24 -24.84
N PRO A 221 -13.27 15.87 -25.26
CA PRO A 221 -12.65 15.56 -26.53
C PRO A 221 -12.00 14.19 -26.49
N MET A 222 -11.92 13.54 -27.65
CA MET A 222 -11.07 12.36 -27.82
C MET A 222 -9.60 12.77 -27.65
N LEU A 223 -8.85 11.95 -26.92
CA LEU A 223 -7.43 12.19 -26.65
C LEU A 223 -6.56 11.43 -27.65
N ILE A 224 -5.41 12.01 -27.98
CA ILE A 224 -4.44 11.44 -28.92
C ILE A 224 -3.11 11.24 -28.17
N PRO A 225 -2.47 10.06 -28.28
CA PRO A 225 -1.18 9.83 -27.63
C PRO A 225 -0.10 10.70 -28.28
N LYS A 226 0.77 11.28 -27.46
CA LYS A 226 1.98 11.91 -27.97
C LYS A 226 2.86 10.84 -28.63
N ALA A 227 3.41 11.15 -29.79
CA ALA A 227 4.34 10.28 -30.48
C ALA A 227 5.57 10.01 -29.59
N PHE A 228 6.13 8.81 -29.72
CA PHE A 228 7.51 8.59 -29.29
C PHE A 228 8.42 9.49 -30.15
N ALA A 229 9.54 9.93 -29.61
CA ALA A 229 10.54 10.59 -30.45
C ALA A 229 10.93 9.61 -31.58
N ALA A 230 11.14 10.10 -32.80
CA ALA A 230 11.63 9.26 -33.87
C ALA A 230 12.99 8.70 -33.42
N VAL A 231 13.05 7.38 -33.22
CA VAL A 231 14.32 6.70 -32.99
C VAL A 231 15.02 6.72 -34.33
N ASP A 232 16.14 7.44 -34.41
CA ASP A 232 16.98 7.41 -35.60
C ASP A 232 17.61 6.02 -35.65
N ALA A 233 17.05 5.14 -36.48
CA ALA A 233 17.44 3.73 -36.53
C ALA A 233 18.95 3.56 -36.79
N ALA A 234 19.58 4.52 -37.48
CA ALA A 234 21.02 4.55 -37.69
C ALA A 234 21.81 4.87 -36.41
N ALA A 235 21.28 5.73 -35.53
CA ALA A 235 21.86 6.00 -34.23
C ALA A 235 21.66 4.83 -33.26
N GLU A 236 20.55 4.11 -33.38
CA GLU A 236 20.26 2.90 -32.60
C GLU A 236 21.21 1.76 -32.98
N GLU A 237 21.41 1.51 -34.28
CA GLU A 237 22.35 0.50 -34.80
C GLU A 237 23.80 0.85 -34.41
N ALA A 238 24.19 2.12 -34.50
CA ALA A 238 25.51 2.59 -34.08
C ALA A 238 25.72 2.51 -32.54
N ALA A 239 24.68 2.79 -31.74
CA ALA A 239 24.75 2.66 -30.29
C ALA A 239 24.78 1.19 -29.85
N GLU A 240 24.09 0.31 -30.58
CA GLU A 240 24.10 -1.13 -30.33
C GLU A 240 25.47 -1.74 -30.66
N GLU A 241 26.08 -1.36 -31.79
CA GLU A 241 27.47 -1.71 -32.12
C GLU A 241 28.46 -1.17 -31.08
N ALA A 242 28.30 0.09 -30.63
CA ALA A 242 29.17 0.69 -29.63
C ALA A 242 29.03 0.02 -28.25
N ALA A 243 27.81 -0.35 -27.85
CA ALA A 243 27.56 -1.06 -26.60
C ALA A 243 28.05 -2.51 -26.64
N GLU A 244 27.93 -3.20 -27.78
CA GLU A 244 28.50 -4.52 -27.99
C GLU A 244 30.03 -4.45 -27.98
N ALA A 245 30.63 -3.45 -28.62
CA ALA A 245 32.07 -3.20 -28.56
C ALA A 245 32.54 -2.90 -27.12
N ALA A 246 31.80 -2.10 -26.35
CA ALA A 246 32.11 -1.79 -24.96
C ALA A 246 31.96 -3.02 -24.04
N ALA A 247 30.93 -3.85 -24.25
CA ALA A 247 30.73 -5.09 -23.53
C ALA A 247 31.81 -6.13 -23.85
N VAL A 248 32.21 -6.23 -25.13
CA VAL A 248 33.34 -7.07 -25.57
C VAL A 248 34.65 -6.57 -24.98
N ALA A 249 34.89 -5.26 -24.94
CA ALA A 249 36.07 -4.67 -24.32
C ALA A 249 36.09 -4.91 -22.80
N ALA A 250 34.96 -4.77 -22.11
CA ALA A 250 34.82 -5.07 -20.68
C ALA A 250 35.01 -6.58 -20.40
N ALA A 251 34.46 -7.45 -21.25
CA ALA A 251 34.65 -8.89 -21.16
C ALA A 251 36.10 -9.31 -21.47
N ALA A 252 36.77 -8.64 -22.41
CA ALA A 252 38.19 -8.85 -22.70
C ALA A 252 39.08 -8.37 -21.53
N ALA A 253 38.75 -7.24 -20.91
CA ALA A 253 39.42 -6.77 -19.70
C ALA A 253 39.22 -7.73 -18.51
N ALA A 254 38.01 -8.30 -18.37
CA ALA A 254 37.71 -9.30 -17.36
C ALA A 254 38.32 -10.69 -17.68
N ALA A 255 38.56 -11.01 -18.95
CA ALA A 255 39.26 -12.23 -19.35
C ALA A 255 40.78 -12.10 -19.13
N ALA A 256 41.33 -10.90 -19.28
CA ALA A 256 42.74 -10.59 -19.00
C ALA A 256 43.09 -10.66 -17.50
N SER A 257 42.10 -10.62 -16.60
CA SER A 257 42.30 -10.78 -15.14
C SER A 257 42.20 -12.23 -14.63
N GLY A 258 42.12 -13.23 -15.53
CA GLY A 258 42.35 -14.65 -15.20
C GLY A 258 41.27 -15.32 -14.34
N GLY A 259 40.35 -16.05 -14.96
CA GLY A 259 39.41 -16.95 -14.27
C GLY A 259 38.45 -17.68 -15.21
N GLY A 260 38.51 -19.02 -15.23
CA GLY A 260 37.89 -19.92 -16.21
C GLY A 260 36.35 -19.88 -16.43
N LYS A 261 36.00 -19.93 -17.73
CA LYS A 261 34.86 -20.56 -18.43
C LYS A 261 33.58 -20.95 -17.65
N ARG A 262 32.41 -20.47 -18.11
CA ARG A 262 31.32 -21.31 -18.65
C ARG A 262 30.21 -20.55 -19.41
N ARG A 263 29.69 -21.24 -20.45
CA ARG A 263 28.75 -20.85 -21.51
C ARG A 263 27.32 -20.57 -21.01
N TRP A 264 26.70 -19.49 -21.52
CA TRP A 264 25.25 -19.35 -21.64
C TRP A 264 24.88 -18.89 -23.05
N ARG A 265 24.02 -19.65 -23.73
CA ARG A 265 23.57 -19.37 -25.10
C ARG A 265 22.06 -19.08 -25.10
N LYS A 266 21.76 -17.84 -25.49
CA LYS A 266 20.59 -17.28 -26.19
C LYS A 266 19.23 -17.98 -26.07
N GLN A 267 18.29 -17.28 -25.40
CA GLN A 267 16.90 -17.22 -25.84
C GLN A 267 16.29 -15.84 -25.49
N ARG A 268 16.66 -14.79 -26.23
CA ARG A 268 15.96 -13.50 -26.21
C ARG A 268 14.85 -13.55 -27.27
N LYS A 269 13.60 -13.78 -26.85
CA LYS A 269 12.42 -13.40 -27.63
C LYS A 269 12.17 -11.92 -27.36
N ARG A 270 11.94 -11.16 -28.44
CA ARG A 270 11.70 -9.71 -28.51
C ARG A 270 10.93 -9.18 -27.29
N GLN A 271 11.66 -8.59 -26.36
CA GLN A 271 11.14 -7.76 -25.28
C GLN A 271 11.71 -6.38 -25.58
N THR A 272 10.85 -5.37 -25.67
CA THR A 272 11.25 -3.99 -25.96
C THR A 272 12.16 -3.50 -24.83
N ASP A 273 13.47 -3.56 -25.08
CA ASP A 273 14.53 -3.04 -24.22
C ASP A 273 14.39 -1.51 -24.22
N TYR A 274 13.81 -0.93 -23.17
CA TYR A 274 13.90 0.52 -22.94
C TYR A 274 15.31 0.81 -22.43
N ARG A 275 16.28 1.00 -23.33
CA ARG A 275 17.60 1.56 -23.00
C ARG A 275 17.62 3.04 -23.34
N LEU A 276 17.92 3.85 -22.33
CA LEU A 276 18.57 5.18 -22.40
C LEU A 276 18.14 6.15 -23.53
N ASP A 277 16.84 6.26 -23.84
CA ASP A 277 16.28 7.37 -24.64
C ASP A 277 16.36 8.76 -23.97
N GLY A 278 17.12 8.88 -22.88
CA GLY A 278 17.30 10.12 -22.14
C GLY A 278 18.66 10.78 -22.35
N LEU A 279 19.68 10.13 -22.91
CA LEU A 279 20.99 10.78 -22.98
C LEU A 279 21.13 11.60 -24.26
N ASP A 280 21.53 12.86 -24.14
CA ASP A 280 22.03 13.65 -25.26
C ASP A 280 23.27 12.98 -25.87
N THR A 281 23.73 13.48 -27.03
CA THR A 281 24.91 12.95 -27.75
C THR A 281 26.22 13.01 -26.94
N SER A 282 26.20 13.56 -25.72
CA SER A 282 27.31 13.61 -24.78
C SER A 282 27.16 12.65 -23.58
N GLY A 283 26.12 11.81 -23.57
CA GLY A 283 25.84 10.90 -22.46
C GLY A 283 25.19 11.55 -21.25
N ARG A 284 24.56 12.73 -21.39
CA ARG A 284 23.89 13.45 -20.28
C ARG A 284 22.37 13.46 -20.43
N PRO A 285 21.61 13.29 -19.34
CA PRO A 285 20.14 13.36 -19.41
C PRO A 285 19.65 14.70 -19.96
N PRO A 286 18.48 14.78 -20.63
CA PRO A 286 18.05 15.99 -21.31
C PRO A 286 17.73 17.05 -20.26
N ALA A 287 17.97 18.31 -20.58
CA ALA A 287 17.72 19.42 -19.66
C ALA A 287 16.23 19.46 -19.24
N ASP A 288 15.96 19.14 -17.97
CA ASP A 288 14.62 19.14 -17.39
C ASP A 288 14.19 20.55 -16.98
N ASN A 289 13.30 21.16 -17.76
CA ASN A 289 12.68 22.45 -17.46
C ASN A 289 11.53 22.37 -16.42
N SER A 290 11.21 21.20 -15.85
CA SER A 290 10.10 21.03 -14.89
C SER A 290 10.47 21.30 -13.44
N GLY A 291 11.77 21.38 -13.10
CA GLY A 291 12.26 21.60 -11.73
C GLY A 291 12.11 20.39 -10.79
N LEU A 292 11.53 19.27 -11.25
CA LEU A 292 11.42 18.02 -10.49
C LEU A 292 12.75 17.27 -10.41
N SER A 293 13.61 17.41 -11.42
CA SER A 293 14.99 16.88 -11.44
C SER A 293 15.86 17.30 -10.25
N ARG A 294 15.54 18.41 -9.56
CA ARG A 294 16.27 18.88 -8.38
C ARG A 294 15.79 18.25 -7.07
N LEU A 295 14.67 17.54 -7.06
CA LEU A 295 13.97 17.14 -5.83
C LEU A 295 14.08 15.63 -5.50
N LEU A 296 14.34 14.77 -6.49
CA LEU A 296 14.40 13.32 -6.30
C LEU A 296 15.56 12.70 -7.10
N PRO A 297 16.28 11.71 -6.53
CA PRO A 297 17.26 10.94 -7.29
C PRO A 297 16.56 10.21 -8.46
N ARG A 298 17.20 10.21 -9.63
CA ARG A 298 16.71 9.50 -10.83
C ARG A 298 17.50 8.22 -11.02
N PHE A 299 16.80 7.15 -11.33
CA PHE A 299 17.36 5.87 -11.72
C PHE A 299 16.95 5.60 -13.17
N TYR A 300 17.90 5.25 -14.03
CA TYR A 300 17.67 5.05 -15.46
C TYR A 300 17.82 3.57 -15.78
N ASN A 301 16.72 2.84 -15.63
CA ASN A 301 16.71 1.39 -15.74
C ASN A 301 15.50 0.87 -16.52
N GLN A 302 15.42 -0.44 -16.67
CA GLN A 302 14.37 -1.08 -17.44
C GLN A 302 13.04 -0.98 -16.70
N VAL A 303 12.09 -0.25 -17.30
CA VAL A 303 10.74 -0.08 -16.78
C VAL A 303 9.74 -0.61 -17.79
N ASN A 304 8.89 -1.54 -17.36
CA ASN A 304 7.76 -2.03 -18.14
C ASN A 304 6.47 -1.68 -17.40
N ILE A 305 5.60 -0.91 -18.06
CA ILE A 305 4.25 -0.65 -17.53
C ILE A 305 3.40 -1.90 -17.74
N LEU A 306 2.69 -2.29 -16.68
CA LEU A 306 1.84 -3.46 -16.59
C LEU A 306 0.43 -3.04 -16.23
N ARG A 307 -0.56 -3.85 -16.58
CA ARG A 307 -1.96 -3.59 -16.27
C ARG A 307 -2.80 -4.86 -16.14
N SER A 308 -3.90 -4.71 -15.41
CA SER A 308 -5.02 -5.65 -15.43
C SER A 308 -6.18 -4.92 -16.08
N VAL A 309 -6.61 -5.32 -17.28
CA VAL A 309 -7.73 -4.69 -17.99
C VAL A 309 -8.44 -5.71 -18.87
N GLY A 310 -9.73 -5.48 -19.13
CA GLY A 310 -10.55 -6.37 -19.93
C GLY A 310 -11.49 -5.61 -20.88
N PRO A 311 -12.40 -6.33 -21.56
CA PRO A 311 -13.38 -5.74 -22.46
C PRO A 311 -14.21 -4.62 -21.83
N TRP A 312 -14.67 -4.82 -20.59
CA TRP A 312 -15.54 -3.85 -19.91
C TRP A 312 -14.81 -2.59 -19.44
N SER A 313 -13.51 -2.66 -19.13
CA SER A 313 -12.77 -1.57 -18.48
C SER A 313 -11.89 -0.75 -19.43
N ALA A 314 -11.46 -1.34 -20.55
CA ALA A 314 -10.59 -0.69 -21.54
C ALA A 314 -10.98 -0.99 -23.01
N GLY A 315 -12.11 -1.67 -23.25
CA GLY A 315 -12.60 -1.96 -24.60
C GLY A 315 -11.70 -2.93 -25.37
N LEU A 316 -11.02 -3.87 -24.69
CA LEU A 316 -10.25 -4.92 -25.36
C LEU A 316 -11.16 -5.85 -26.15
N ALA A 317 -10.78 -6.16 -27.39
CA ALA A 317 -11.52 -7.06 -28.27
C ALA A 317 -11.20 -8.55 -28.03
N ALA A 318 -10.12 -8.83 -27.30
CA ALA A 318 -9.58 -10.16 -27.02
C ALA A 318 -9.65 -10.48 -25.51
N GLU A 319 -8.97 -11.56 -25.13
CA GLU A 319 -8.81 -11.96 -23.72
C GLU A 319 -8.31 -10.80 -22.84
N PRO A 320 -8.70 -10.78 -21.55
CA PRO A 320 -8.21 -9.80 -20.60
C PRO A 320 -6.69 -9.80 -20.52
N GLU A 321 -6.10 -8.61 -20.40
CA GLU A 321 -4.69 -8.46 -20.09
C GLU A 321 -4.48 -8.63 -18.58
N ARG A 322 -3.53 -9.48 -18.21
CA ARG A 322 -3.16 -9.82 -16.82
C ARG A 322 -1.64 -9.74 -16.61
N SER A 323 -1.00 -8.77 -17.26
CA SER A 323 0.46 -8.64 -17.29
C SER A 323 1.07 -8.40 -15.90
N ILE A 324 0.29 -7.86 -14.95
CA ILE A 324 0.71 -7.72 -13.54
C ILE A 324 0.89 -9.10 -12.88
N HIS A 325 -0.10 -9.98 -13.01
CA HIS A 325 -0.07 -11.33 -12.43
C HIS A 325 1.10 -12.14 -12.98
N GLU A 326 1.32 -12.06 -14.29
CA GLU A 326 2.42 -12.73 -14.99
C GLU A 326 3.78 -12.22 -14.50
N ALA A 327 3.95 -10.90 -14.36
CA ALA A 327 5.19 -10.32 -13.86
C ALA A 327 5.48 -10.67 -12.39
N MET A 328 4.46 -10.67 -11.53
CA MET A 328 4.62 -11.10 -10.12
C MET A 328 5.05 -12.57 -10.04
N CYS A 329 4.38 -13.46 -10.78
CA CYS A 329 4.74 -14.88 -10.83
C CYS A 329 6.15 -15.10 -11.37
N ALA A 330 6.52 -14.41 -12.45
CA ALA A 330 7.84 -14.50 -13.04
C ALA A 330 8.94 -14.01 -12.09
N ALA A 331 8.70 -12.91 -11.36
CA ALA A 331 9.64 -12.41 -10.36
C ALA A 331 9.89 -13.45 -9.26
N ILE A 332 8.83 -14.09 -8.73
CA ILE A 332 8.94 -15.15 -7.71
C ILE A 332 9.68 -16.37 -8.26
N ASP A 333 9.30 -16.86 -9.45
CA ASP A 333 9.89 -18.07 -10.05
C ASP A 333 11.40 -17.88 -10.33
N SER A 334 11.78 -16.67 -10.73
CA SER A 334 13.15 -16.29 -11.08
C SER A 334 14.02 -15.92 -9.88
N ALA A 335 13.44 -15.61 -8.72
CA ALA A 335 14.19 -15.21 -7.53
C ALA A 335 15.23 -16.28 -7.16
N GLU A 336 16.43 -15.89 -6.77
CA GLU A 336 17.55 -16.78 -6.44
C GLU A 336 17.77 -16.86 -4.92
N CYS A 337 17.65 -15.73 -4.24
CA CYS A 337 17.99 -15.56 -2.84
C CYS A 337 16.76 -15.21 -2.01
N PHE A 338 16.00 -14.18 -2.39
CA PHE A 338 14.87 -13.78 -1.57
C PHE A 338 13.75 -13.09 -2.33
N VAL A 339 12.58 -13.09 -1.70
CA VAL A 339 11.43 -12.25 -2.08
C VAL A 339 10.93 -11.45 -0.89
N TYR A 340 10.60 -10.18 -1.11
CA TYR A 340 10.02 -9.28 -0.14
C TYR A 340 8.69 -8.74 -0.69
N ILE A 341 7.60 -8.99 0.02
CA ILE A 341 6.24 -8.68 -0.42
C ILE A 341 5.55 -7.85 0.66
N GLU A 342 5.03 -6.69 0.27
CA GLU A 342 4.04 -5.94 1.05
C GLU A 342 2.73 -5.90 0.25
N SER A 343 1.63 -6.40 0.82
CA SER A 343 0.34 -6.44 0.14
C SER A 343 -0.81 -6.22 1.12
N GLN A 344 -1.81 -5.45 0.71
CA GLN A 344 -3.06 -5.26 1.47
C GLN A 344 -3.86 -6.56 1.63
N PHE A 345 -3.84 -7.42 0.61
CA PHE A 345 -4.53 -8.71 0.62
C PHE A 345 -3.57 -9.83 0.23
N PHE A 346 -3.85 -11.04 0.72
CA PHE A 346 -3.20 -12.26 0.29
C PHE A 346 -4.23 -13.37 0.11
N ILE A 347 -5.03 -13.25 -0.96
CA ILE A 347 -6.05 -14.20 -1.37
C ILE A 347 -5.57 -14.82 -2.68
N SER A 348 -5.08 -16.04 -2.63
CA SER A 348 -4.39 -16.64 -3.78
C SER A 348 -4.59 -18.14 -3.79
N ASN A 349 -4.61 -18.74 -4.98
CA ASN A 349 -4.59 -20.19 -5.08
C ASN A 349 -3.21 -20.69 -4.64
N PRO A 350 -3.12 -21.44 -3.53
CA PRO A 350 -1.86 -22.03 -3.12
C PRO A 350 -1.52 -23.28 -3.94
N THR A 351 -2.44 -23.84 -4.74
CA THR A 351 -2.19 -25.03 -5.57
C THR A 351 -1.91 -24.67 -7.04
N SER A 352 -1.27 -25.59 -7.77
CA SER A 352 -1.10 -25.47 -9.22
C SER A 352 -2.37 -25.85 -10.00
N ASP A 353 -3.35 -26.49 -9.35
CA ASP A 353 -4.61 -26.88 -9.96
C ASP A 353 -5.64 -25.75 -9.84
N CYS A 354 -5.80 -24.99 -10.93
CA CYS A 354 -6.76 -23.91 -11.01
C CYS A 354 -8.23 -24.39 -11.05
N ALA A 355 -8.50 -25.69 -11.26
CA ALA A 355 -9.85 -26.23 -11.23
C ALA A 355 -10.30 -26.62 -9.80
N ALA A 356 -9.34 -26.84 -8.89
CA ALA A 356 -9.59 -27.26 -7.51
C ALA A 356 -9.92 -26.10 -6.54
N SER A 357 -9.76 -24.85 -6.96
CA SER A 357 -9.99 -23.67 -6.11
C SER A 357 -10.83 -22.61 -6.84
N PRO A 358 -11.78 -21.96 -6.16
CA PRO A 358 -12.53 -20.86 -6.74
C PRO A 358 -11.71 -19.55 -6.84
N VAL A 359 -10.58 -19.48 -6.14
CA VAL A 359 -9.53 -18.47 -6.32
C VAL A 359 -8.53 -18.99 -7.35
N ARG A 360 -8.17 -18.19 -8.35
CA ARG A 360 -7.45 -18.65 -9.56
C ARG A 360 -6.03 -18.12 -9.70
N ASN A 361 -5.71 -16.96 -9.14
CA ASN A 361 -4.37 -16.38 -9.24
C ASN A 361 -3.35 -17.29 -8.53
N GLN A 362 -2.15 -17.43 -9.11
CA GLN A 362 -1.16 -18.43 -8.68
C GLN A 362 -0.05 -17.91 -7.77
N VAL A 363 -0.15 -16.70 -7.20
CA VAL A 363 0.96 -16.08 -6.46
C VAL A 363 1.42 -16.94 -5.27
N ALA A 364 0.50 -17.45 -4.45
CA ALA A 364 0.82 -18.36 -3.34
C ALA A 364 1.43 -19.68 -3.84
N ALA A 365 0.88 -20.25 -4.92
CA ALA A 365 1.42 -21.47 -5.51
C ALA A 365 2.88 -21.31 -5.98
N ARG A 366 3.19 -20.18 -6.64
CA ARG A 366 4.56 -19.86 -7.08
C ARG A 366 5.49 -19.66 -5.90
N LEU A 367 5.04 -18.98 -4.84
CA LEU A 367 5.82 -18.77 -3.63
C LEU A 367 6.15 -20.11 -2.92
N ALA A 368 5.16 -20.98 -2.74
CA ALA A 368 5.38 -22.33 -2.20
C ALA A 368 6.38 -23.13 -3.06
N ASN A 369 6.15 -23.19 -4.37
CA ASN A 369 7.04 -23.91 -5.29
C ASN A 369 8.48 -23.40 -5.22
N ARG A 370 8.63 -22.08 -5.10
CA ARG A 370 9.94 -21.46 -5.02
C ARG A 370 10.67 -21.81 -3.73
N ILE A 371 9.98 -21.76 -2.58
CA ILE A 371 10.55 -22.15 -1.28
C ILE A 371 10.91 -23.64 -1.29
N LEU A 372 9.99 -24.51 -1.75
CA LEU A 372 10.21 -25.95 -1.85
C LEU A 372 11.38 -26.31 -2.76
N ARG A 373 11.57 -25.58 -3.87
CA ARG A 373 12.74 -25.72 -4.75
C ARG A 373 14.03 -25.46 -3.97
N ALA A 374 14.12 -24.35 -3.24
CA ALA A 374 15.29 -24.05 -2.42
C ALA A 374 15.55 -25.12 -1.35
N HIS A 375 14.49 -25.56 -0.66
CA HIS A 375 14.58 -26.59 0.36
C HIS A 375 15.12 -27.91 -0.20
N ARG A 376 14.53 -28.42 -1.28
CA ARG A 376 14.98 -29.65 -1.96
C ARG A 376 16.41 -29.54 -2.47
N ASP A 377 16.78 -28.39 -3.01
CA ASP A 377 18.10 -28.17 -3.60
C ASP A 377 19.16 -27.80 -2.53
N GLY A 378 18.78 -27.72 -1.24
CA GLY A 378 19.68 -27.33 -0.14
C GLY A 378 20.21 -25.89 -0.24
N ARG A 379 19.56 -25.03 -1.03
CA ARG A 379 20.00 -23.65 -1.27
C ARG A 379 19.36 -22.68 -0.26
N PRO A 380 20.11 -21.66 0.20
CA PRO A 380 19.53 -20.62 1.03
C PRO A 380 18.46 -19.85 0.27
N PHE A 381 17.34 -19.59 0.93
CA PHE A 381 16.29 -18.73 0.39
C PHE A 381 15.47 -18.12 1.53
N ARG A 382 15.10 -16.84 1.43
CA ARG A 382 14.26 -16.17 2.41
C ARG A 382 13.05 -15.48 1.74
N ALA A 383 11.93 -15.46 2.41
CA ALA A 383 10.71 -14.81 1.97
C ALA A 383 10.16 -13.95 3.12
N TYR A 384 9.89 -12.69 2.83
CA TYR A 384 9.29 -11.74 3.74
C TYR A 384 7.91 -11.37 3.22
N LEU A 385 6.87 -11.61 4.01
CA LEU A 385 5.49 -11.29 3.68
C LEU A 385 4.90 -10.37 4.75
N LEU A 386 4.57 -9.14 4.35
CA LEU A 386 3.98 -8.13 5.21
C LEU A 386 2.53 -7.87 4.79
N LEU A 387 1.60 -8.10 5.71
CA LEU A 387 0.15 -7.98 5.51
C LEU A 387 -0.45 -7.06 6.56
N PRO A 388 -1.59 -6.40 6.34
CA PRO A 388 -2.30 -5.71 7.42
C PRO A 388 -2.89 -6.72 8.40
N LEU A 389 -2.85 -6.43 9.70
CA LEU A 389 -3.37 -7.34 10.74
C LEU A 389 -4.84 -7.71 10.54
N ARG A 390 -5.63 -6.83 9.94
CA ARG A 390 -7.04 -7.06 9.63
C ARG A 390 -7.48 -6.24 8.41
N PRO A 391 -8.58 -6.62 7.75
CA PRO A 391 -9.18 -5.84 6.67
C PRO A 391 -9.69 -4.47 7.14
N GLN A 392 -9.75 -3.53 6.20
CA GLN A 392 -10.24 -2.16 6.39
C GLN A 392 -11.75 -2.11 6.14
N PHE A 393 -12.53 -2.49 7.15
CA PHE A 393 -13.98 -2.29 7.19
C PHE A 393 -14.36 -1.67 8.54
N GLU A 394 -15.39 -0.82 8.53
CA GLU A 394 -16.06 -0.32 9.75
C GLU A 394 -16.81 -1.46 10.46
N GLU A 395 -16.06 -2.39 11.04
CA GLU A 395 -16.54 -3.58 11.73
C GLU A 395 -15.59 -3.85 12.90
N GLN A 396 -16.10 -3.94 14.13
CA GLN A 396 -15.22 -4.20 15.27
C GLN A 396 -14.97 -5.69 15.43
N LEU A 397 -13.74 -6.08 15.74
CA LEU A 397 -13.37 -7.49 15.99
C LEU A 397 -13.97 -8.06 17.30
N VAL A 398 -14.86 -7.30 17.96
CA VAL A 398 -15.38 -7.59 19.29
C VAL A 398 -16.76 -8.26 19.26
N GLU A 399 -17.48 -8.19 18.14
CA GLU A 399 -18.83 -8.74 18.03
C GLU A 399 -18.98 -9.62 16.77
N PRO A 400 -19.12 -10.95 16.90
CA PRO A 400 -19.18 -11.87 15.75
C PRO A 400 -20.26 -11.57 14.71
N ARG A 401 -21.37 -10.94 15.12
CA ARG A 401 -22.47 -10.60 14.22
C ARG A 401 -22.20 -9.37 13.36
N SER A 402 -21.26 -8.51 13.74
CA SER A 402 -20.91 -7.29 12.99
C SER A 402 -19.67 -7.46 12.11
N MET A 403 -19.09 -8.67 12.03
CA MET A 403 -17.84 -8.95 11.32
C MET A 403 -18.03 -9.63 9.94
N GLU A 404 -19.17 -9.55 9.26
CA GLU A 404 -19.41 -10.36 8.05
C GLU A 404 -18.30 -10.19 6.98
N ARG A 405 -17.97 -8.95 6.62
CA ARG A 405 -16.95 -8.68 5.58
C ARG A 405 -15.56 -9.03 6.08
N THR A 406 -15.28 -8.71 7.34
CA THR A 406 -14.01 -9.00 8.00
C THR A 406 -13.75 -10.51 8.08
N LYS A 407 -14.74 -11.30 8.51
CA LYS A 407 -14.68 -12.76 8.56
C LYS A 407 -14.41 -13.36 7.19
N LYS A 408 -15.14 -12.93 6.16
CA LYS A 408 -14.97 -13.50 4.81
C LYS A 408 -13.58 -13.24 4.24
N ILE A 409 -13.04 -12.03 4.39
CA ILE A 409 -11.66 -11.74 3.95
C ILE A 409 -10.63 -12.49 4.82
N LEU A 410 -10.83 -12.58 6.13
CA LEU A 410 -9.95 -13.38 7.00
C LEU A 410 -9.99 -14.87 6.63
N HIS A 411 -11.17 -15.44 6.35
CA HIS A 411 -11.32 -16.81 5.88
C HIS A 411 -10.46 -17.06 4.64
N LEU A 412 -10.60 -16.22 3.61
CA LEU A 412 -9.87 -16.37 2.35
C LEU A 412 -8.36 -16.15 2.52
N THR A 413 -7.97 -15.19 3.36
CA THR A 413 -6.56 -14.93 3.68
C THR A 413 -5.94 -16.12 4.39
N TYR A 414 -6.60 -16.65 5.43
CA TYR A 414 -6.11 -17.80 6.17
C TYR A 414 -6.12 -19.08 5.34
N ARG A 415 -7.14 -19.31 4.50
CA ARG A 415 -7.18 -20.45 3.56
C ARG A 415 -6.02 -20.41 2.56
N SER A 416 -5.63 -19.21 2.12
CA SER A 416 -4.46 -19.03 1.24
C SER A 416 -3.15 -19.26 1.98
N LEU A 417 -3.06 -18.82 3.24
CA LEU A 417 -1.84 -18.85 4.05
C LEU A 417 -1.63 -20.18 4.78
N CYS A 418 -2.52 -20.59 5.68
CA CYS A 418 -2.23 -21.62 6.69
C CYS A 418 -3.37 -22.60 7.00
N ARG A 419 -4.62 -22.35 6.58
CA ARG A 419 -5.76 -23.21 6.89
C ARG A 419 -6.01 -24.22 5.77
N GLY A 420 -5.69 -25.47 6.06
CA GLY A 420 -5.89 -26.62 5.17
C GLY A 420 -4.59 -27.13 4.55
N PRO A 421 -4.57 -28.41 4.12
CA PRO A 421 -3.37 -29.07 3.56
C PRO A 421 -2.87 -28.38 2.29
N ASP A 422 -3.79 -27.77 1.53
CA ASP A 422 -3.48 -27.10 0.28
C ASP A 422 -2.97 -25.66 0.47
N SER A 423 -3.10 -25.07 1.66
CA SER A 423 -2.63 -23.71 1.96
C SER A 423 -1.12 -23.54 1.72
N LEU A 424 -0.64 -22.30 1.62
CA LEU A 424 0.80 -22.03 1.45
C LEU A 424 1.65 -22.81 2.46
N LEU A 425 1.33 -22.70 3.76
CA LEU A 425 2.04 -23.40 4.82
C LEU A 425 1.77 -24.92 4.82
N GLY A 426 0.54 -25.35 4.52
CA GLY A 426 0.21 -26.78 4.39
C GLY A 426 1.06 -27.47 3.32
N ARG A 427 1.28 -26.79 2.19
CA ARG A 427 2.17 -27.28 1.12
C ARG A 427 3.63 -27.30 1.52
N LEU A 428 4.10 -26.33 2.30
CA LEU A 428 5.46 -26.35 2.85
C LEU A 428 5.65 -27.55 3.78
N GLN A 429 4.68 -27.82 4.65
CA GLN A 429 4.69 -28.97 5.57
C GLN A 429 4.69 -30.30 4.81
N GLN A 430 3.82 -30.46 3.80
CA GLN A 430 3.82 -31.64 2.93
C GLN A 430 5.14 -31.85 2.18
N GLY A 431 5.85 -30.76 1.88
CA GLY A 431 7.17 -30.79 1.25
C GLY A 431 8.36 -30.93 2.22
N GLY A 432 8.12 -31.23 3.50
CA GLY A 432 9.16 -31.49 4.50
C GLY A 432 9.62 -30.28 5.32
N ILE A 433 8.93 -29.13 5.22
CA ILE A 433 9.24 -27.91 5.98
C ILE A 433 8.21 -27.75 7.09
N GLU A 434 8.50 -28.31 8.27
CA GLU A 434 7.62 -28.21 9.45
C GLU A 434 7.53 -26.78 10.00
N ASP A 435 8.67 -26.12 10.15
CA ASP A 435 8.77 -24.74 10.59
C ASP A 435 8.96 -23.81 9.39
N HIS A 436 7.90 -23.11 9.03
CA HIS A 436 7.92 -22.15 7.93
C HIS A 436 8.91 -21.01 8.18
N THR A 437 9.22 -20.66 9.43
CA THR A 437 10.15 -19.58 9.75
C THR A 437 11.59 -19.90 9.38
N ARG A 438 11.89 -21.11 8.90
CA ARG A 438 13.16 -21.40 8.21
C ARG A 438 13.30 -20.67 6.86
N TYR A 439 12.19 -20.34 6.21
CA TYR A 439 12.20 -19.72 4.88
C TYR A 439 11.28 -18.51 4.75
N LEU A 440 10.18 -18.45 5.50
CA LEU A 440 9.10 -17.49 5.31
C LEU A 440 8.74 -16.80 6.64
N ALA A 441 8.96 -15.49 6.68
CA ALA A 441 8.50 -14.59 7.74
C ALA A 441 7.17 -13.94 7.34
N ILE A 442 6.12 -14.16 8.12
CA ILE A 442 4.80 -13.53 7.92
C ILE A 442 4.59 -12.54 9.06
N CYS A 443 4.59 -11.25 8.73
CA CYS A 443 4.57 -10.16 9.68
C CYS A 443 3.48 -9.14 9.35
N SER A 444 3.25 -8.22 10.28
CA SER A 444 2.44 -7.03 10.11
C SER A 444 3.08 -5.85 10.84
N LEU A 445 2.37 -4.72 10.91
CA LEU A 445 2.81 -3.50 11.55
C LEU A 445 1.79 -3.03 12.60
N ARG A 446 2.28 -2.64 13.76
CA ARG A 446 1.50 -2.05 14.86
C ARG A 446 2.31 -0.99 15.56
N THR A 447 1.64 0.06 16.02
CA THR A 447 2.27 1.14 16.77
C THR A 447 1.44 1.52 17.99
N TRP A 448 1.98 2.42 18.79
CA TRP A 448 1.29 2.98 19.95
C TRP A 448 1.69 4.43 20.17
N GLY A 449 0.90 5.12 20.99
CA GLY A 449 1.19 6.47 21.42
C GLY A 449 0.34 6.88 22.62
N ARG A 450 0.62 8.07 23.14
CA ARG A 450 -0.19 8.72 24.16
C ARG A 450 -1.13 9.72 23.50
N MET A 451 -2.42 9.57 23.73
CA MET A 451 -3.46 10.49 23.28
C MET A 451 -3.41 11.80 24.08
N PRO A 452 -4.01 12.91 23.58
CA PRO A 452 -4.10 14.17 24.35
C PRO A 452 -4.76 14.00 25.73
N SER A 453 -5.69 13.05 25.85
CA SER A 453 -6.34 12.65 27.11
C SER A 453 -5.40 11.96 28.12
N GLY A 454 -4.14 11.71 27.75
CA GLY A 454 -3.18 10.95 28.56
C GLY A 454 -3.31 9.43 28.43
N ARG A 455 -4.37 8.93 27.77
CA ARG A 455 -4.61 7.51 27.49
C ARG A 455 -3.52 6.93 26.59
N LEU A 456 -3.02 5.74 26.91
CA LEU A 456 -2.17 4.97 26.00
C LEU A 456 -3.07 4.25 24.99
N ALA A 457 -2.78 4.43 23.70
CA ALA A 457 -3.52 3.80 22.62
C ALA A 457 -2.57 3.05 21.70
N THR A 458 -3.03 1.90 21.19
CA THR A 458 -2.37 1.16 20.10
C THR A 458 -3.27 1.11 18.89
N GLU A 459 -2.68 1.11 17.71
CA GLU A 459 -3.39 0.84 16.47
C GLU A 459 -2.46 0.12 15.49
N LEU A 460 -3.06 -0.73 14.63
CA LEU A 460 -2.34 -1.31 13.51
C LEU A 460 -1.89 -0.20 12.55
N ILE A 461 -0.72 -0.36 11.94
CA ILE A 461 -0.36 0.46 10.78
C ILE A 461 -0.90 -0.29 9.57
N TYR A 462 -1.81 0.33 8.82
CA TYR A 462 -2.49 -0.33 7.73
C TYR A 462 -1.56 -0.45 6.53
N VAL A 463 -1.12 -1.68 6.25
CA VAL A 463 -0.31 -2.00 5.07
C VAL A 463 -1.23 -1.98 3.85
N HIS A 464 -1.21 -0.87 3.13
CA HIS A 464 -1.94 -0.69 1.88
C HIS A 464 -1.03 -0.86 0.65
N SER A 465 0.27 -1.02 0.84
CA SER A 465 1.24 -1.29 -0.23
C SER A 465 0.80 -2.45 -1.15
N LYS A 466 1.23 -2.38 -2.42
CA LYS A 466 1.22 -3.51 -3.36
C LYS A 466 2.57 -3.61 -4.07
N LEU A 467 3.53 -4.18 -3.34
CA LEU A 467 4.95 -4.21 -3.69
C LEU A 467 5.49 -5.64 -3.62
N LEU A 468 6.27 -6.02 -4.62
CA LEU A 468 7.13 -7.19 -4.61
C LEU A 468 8.55 -6.77 -5.00
N ILE A 469 9.56 -7.20 -4.25
CA ILE A 469 10.99 -7.06 -4.57
C ILE A 469 11.61 -8.45 -4.57
N ALA A 470 12.37 -8.78 -5.60
CA ALA A 470 13.15 -10.01 -5.71
C ALA A 470 14.64 -9.68 -5.87
N ASP A 471 15.47 -10.30 -5.03
CA ASP A 471 16.94 -10.26 -5.08
C ASP A 471 17.57 -8.86 -5.16
N ASP A 472 16.93 -7.85 -4.56
CA ASP A 472 17.34 -6.45 -4.68
C ASP A 472 17.59 -6.00 -6.14
N ARG A 473 16.92 -6.61 -7.13
CA ARG A 473 17.16 -6.32 -8.56
C ARG A 473 15.90 -6.11 -9.35
N VAL A 474 14.85 -6.88 -9.07
CA VAL A 474 13.56 -6.79 -9.76
C VAL A 474 12.51 -6.35 -8.75
N LEU A 475 11.65 -5.41 -9.14
CA LEU A 475 10.46 -5.07 -8.37
C LEU A 475 9.22 -5.03 -9.26
N VAL A 476 8.07 -5.33 -8.66
CA VAL A 476 6.74 -5.06 -9.21
C VAL A 476 6.00 -4.17 -8.21
N LEU A 477 5.59 -2.99 -8.65
CA LEU A 477 4.95 -1.99 -7.79
C LEU A 477 3.75 -1.37 -8.50
N GLY A 478 2.61 -1.27 -7.81
CA GLY A 478 1.41 -0.69 -8.41
C GLY A 478 0.21 -0.65 -7.49
N SER A 479 -0.96 -0.85 -8.11
CA SER A 479 -2.29 -0.82 -7.45
C SER A 479 -2.87 -2.22 -7.20
N ALA A 480 -2.38 -3.24 -7.93
CA ALA A 480 -2.96 -4.58 -7.89
C ALA A 480 -2.63 -5.33 -6.59
N ASN A 481 -3.66 -5.69 -5.83
CA ASN A 481 -3.54 -6.56 -4.67
C ASN A 481 -3.25 -8.01 -5.07
N ILE A 482 -2.77 -8.83 -4.13
CA ILE A 482 -2.74 -10.29 -4.32
C ILE A 482 -4.14 -10.84 -4.03
N ASN A 483 -5.03 -10.72 -5.03
CA ASN A 483 -6.37 -11.28 -5.09
C ASN A 483 -6.82 -11.43 -6.56
N ASP A 484 -7.85 -12.22 -6.82
CA ASP A 484 -8.33 -12.42 -8.18
C ASP A 484 -8.95 -11.14 -8.77
N ARG A 485 -9.59 -10.32 -7.92
CA ARG A 485 -10.10 -8.99 -8.27
C ARG A 485 -9.08 -8.15 -9.02
N SER A 486 -7.84 -8.14 -8.57
CA SER A 486 -6.77 -7.33 -9.16
C SER A 486 -6.00 -8.07 -10.25
N LEU A 487 -5.85 -9.39 -10.15
CA LEU A 487 -4.85 -10.15 -10.93
C LEU A 487 -5.39 -10.86 -12.16
N LEU A 488 -6.71 -11.04 -12.30
CA LEU A 488 -7.28 -11.77 -13.45
C LEU A 488 -7.53 -10.92 -14.69
N GLY A 489 -7.46 -9.59 -14.60
CA GLY A 489 -7.70 -8.67 -15.74
C GLY A 489 -9.17 -8.49 -16.13
N CYS A 490 -10.02 -9.50 -15.88
CA CYS A 490 -11.45 -9.44 -16.18
C CYS A 490 -12.31 -8.76 -15.09
N ARG A 491 -11.70 -8.40 -13.97
CA ARG A 491 -12.35 -7.73 -12.83
C ARG A 491 -11.85 -6.29 -12.76
N ASP A 492 -11.29 -5.83 -11.65
CA ASP A 492 -10.89 -4.44 -11.47
C ASP A 492 -9.76 -4.06 -12.43
N SER A 493 -9.75 -2.79 -12.86
CA SER A 493 -8.70 -2.27 -13.73
C SER A 493 -7.52 -1.77 -12.89
N GLU A 494 -6.35 -2.38 -13.07
CA GLU A 494 -5.15 -2.08 -12.27
C GLU A 494 -3.99 -1.60 -13.14
N LEU A 495 -3.07 -0.87 -12.52
CA LEU A 495 -1.79 -0.47 -13.10
C LEU A 495 -0.64 -0.85 -12.17
N ALA A 496 0.46 -1.30 -12.75
CA ALA A 496 1.73 -1.49 -12.06
C ALA A 496 2.91 -1.19 -12.99
N MET A 497 4.11 -1.16 -12.42
CA MET A 497 5.35 -1.23 -13.17
C MET A 497 6.17 -2.42 -12.71
N ARG A 498 6.80 -3.11 -13.66
CA ARG A 498 7.99 -3.91 -13.38
C ARG A 498 9.20 -3.01 -13.61
N TYR A 499 10.09 -2.97 -12.63
CA TYR A 499 11.36 -2.29 -12.73
C TYR A 499 12.48 -3.31 -12.48
N GLU A 500 13.52 -3.26 -13.30
CA GLU A 500 14.71 -4.09 -13.14
C GLU A 500 15.97 -3.23 -13.23
N ASP A 501 16.77 -3.23 -12.15
CA ASP A 501 18.08 -2.61 -12.14
C ASP A 501 19.00 -3.35 -13.12
N ALA A 502 19.69 -2.59 -13.99
CA ALA A 502 20.54 -3.13 -15.04
C ALA A 502 21.81 -2.27 -15.24
N GLY A 503 22.80 -2.85 -15.90
CA GLY A 503 24.01 -2.13 -16.30
C GLY A 503 24.80 -1.53 -15.11
N PRO A 504 25.20 -0.25 -15.16
CA PRO A 504 26.07 0.37 -14.15
C PRO A 504 25.41 0.54 -12.78
N ASP A 505 24.07 0.49 -12.71
CA ASP A 505 23.31 0.61 -11.47
C ASP A 505 23.25 -0.73 -10.70
N THR A 506 23.99 -1.74 -11.18
CA THR A 506 24.14 -3.03 -10.51
C THR A 506 25.54 -3.23 -9.95
N ALA A 507 25.62 -3.81 -8.77
CA ALA A 507 26.87 -4.14 -8.10
C ALA A 507 26.91 -5.63 -7.74
N ARG A 508 28.12 -6.18 -7.61
CA ARG A 508 28.31 -7.51 -7.03
C ARG A 508 28.05 -7.42 -5.52
N ALA A 509 27.26 -8.35 -5.01
CA ALA A 509 27.07 -8.57 -3.58
C ALA A 509 27.37 -10.05 -3.26
N VAL A 510 27.78 -10.28 -2.03
CA VAL A 510 27.98 -11.61 -1.50
C VAL A 510 27.10 -11.73 -0.26
N TRP A 511 26.18 -12.67 -0.29
CA TRP A 511 25.26 -12.92 0.80
C TRP A 511 25.48 -14.29 1.40
N ARG A 512 25.17 -14.43 2.69
CA ARG A 512 25.38 -15.67 3.43
C ARG A 512 24.24 -15.87 4.41
N ALA A 513 23.56 -17.02 4.31
CA ALA A 513 22.42 -17.31 5.18
C ALA A 513 22.80 -17.51 6.64
N ALA A 514 23.93 -18.17 6.91
CA ALA A 514 24.39 -18.50 8.26
C ALA A 514 25.92 -18.52 8.33
N ALA A 515 26.49 -18.43 9.54
CA ALA A 515 27.93 -18.58 9.72
C ALA A 515 28.39 -19.98 9.22
N GLY A 516 29.33 -20.00 8.28
CA GLY A 516 29.84 -21.25 7.68
C GLY A 516 29.00 -21.81 6.53
N ALA A 517 27.88 -21.19 6.16
CA ALA A 517 27.13 -21.53 4.95
C ALA A 517 27.86 -21.03 3.68
N ASP A 518 27.54 -21.66 2.55
CA ASP A 518 28.06 -21.23 1.23
C ASP A 518 27.64 -19.78 0.93
N GLU A 519 28.61 -19.03 0.41
CA GLU A 519 28.38 -17.68 -0.08
C GLU A 519 27.61 -17.71 -1.39
N VAL A 520 26.63 -16.82 -1.50
CA VAL A 520 25.88 -16.61 -2.73
C VAL A 520 26.37 -15.31 -3.37
N ASP A 521 27.07 -15.47 -4.49
CA ASP A 521 27.46 -14.36 -5.36
C ASP A 521 26.27 -13.95 -6.22
N ILE A 522 25.85 -12.70 -6.08
CA ILE A 522 24.68 -12.17 -6.78
C ILE A 522 24.92 -10.74 -7.22
N ARG A 523 24.26 -10.36 -8.31
CA ARG A 523 24.26 -8.99 -8.82
C ARG A 523 23.00 -8.28 -8.33
N VAL A 524 23.19 -7.26 -7.51
CA VAL A 524 22.12 -6.48 -6.88
C VAL A 524 22.01 -5.09 -7.50
N GLY A 525 20.82 -4.54 -7.45
CA GLY A 525 20.47 -3.23 -7.97
C GLY A 525 20.50 -2.12 -6.91
N SER A 526 20.91 -0.93 -7.34
CA SER A 526 20.96 0.24 -6.46
C SER A 526 19.56 0.71 -6.02
N PHE A 527 18.59 0.75 -6.94
CA PHE A 527 17.24 1.21 -6.61
C PHE A 527 16.49 0.20 -5.75
N CYS A 528 16.36 -1.05 -6.22
CA CYS A 528 15.61 -2.08 -5.50
C CYS A 528 16.20 -2.31 -4.10
N GLY A 529 17.53 -2.43 -3.99
CA GLY A 529 18.20 -2.59 -2.69
C GLY A 529 18.10 -1.38 -1.78
N SER A 530 18.12 -0.15 -2.32
CA SER A 530 17.92 1.05 -1.48
C SER A 530 16.48 1.18 -0.98
N LEU A 531 15.48 0.89 -1.82
CA LEU A 531 14.06 0.88 -1.43
C LEU A 531 13.79 -0.17 -0.34
N ARG A 532 14.24 -1.40 -0.56
CA ARG A 532 14.10 -2.51 0.39
C ARG A 532 14.72 -2.17 1.76
N ARG A 533 15.94 -1.63 1.78
CA ARG A 533 16.58 -1.14 3.03
C ARG A 533 15.82 0.02 3.67
N CYS A 534 15.28 0.95 2.89
CA CYS A 534 14.49 2.06 3.42
C CYS A 534 13.25 1.58 4.16
N LEU A 535 12.48 0.67 3.54
CA LEU A 535 11.30 0.05 4.15
C LEU A 535 11.67 -0.74 5.41
N MET A 536 12.69 -1.59 5.34
CA MET A 536 13.13 -2.36 6.50
C MET A 536 13.64 -1.46 7.64
N ARG A 537 14.31 -0.33 7.36
CA ARG A 537 14.68 0.65 8.40
C ARG A 537 13.46 1.25 9.08
N GLU A 538 12.40 1.56 8.33
CA GLU A 538 11.15 2.03 8.93
C GLU A 538 10.54 0.98 9.85
N HIS A 539 10.36 -0.25 9.34
CA HIS A 539 9.68 -1.33 10.05
C HIS A 539 10.42 -1.78 11.31
N LEU A 540 11.75 -1.78 11.26
CA LEU A 540 12.62 -2.11 12.39
C LEU A 540 12.90 -0.90 13.28
N GLY A 541 12.51 0.33 12.90
CA GLY A 541 12.76 1.53 13.70
C GLY A 541 14.22 2.01 13.68
N LEU A 542 14.93 1.75 12.58
CA LEU A 542 16.33 2.09 12.31
C LEU A 542 16.48 3.32 11.38
N LEU A 543 15.46 4.18 11.31
CA LEU A 543 15.50 5.39 10.46
C LEU A 543 16.59 6.39 10.89
N ASP A 544 16.91 6.43 12.18
CA ASP A 544 17.97 7.28 12.74
C ASP A 544 19.37 6.64 12.64
N GLY A 545 19.47 5.47 11.98
CA GLY A 545 20.68 4.65 11.93
C GLY A 545 20.81 3.69 13.12
N GLY A 546 22.04 3.24 13.39
CA GLY A 546 22.37 2.33 14.49
C GLY A 546 23.24 1.15 14.05
N ALA A 547 23.83 0.44 15.02
CA ALA A 547 24.70 -0.71 14.76
C ALA A 547 24.00 -1.80 13.93
N ASP A 548 22.71 -2.02 14.18
CA ASP A 548 21.88 -3.01 13.49
C ASP A 548 21.58 -2.65 12.02
N ALA A 549 21.83 -1.40 11.59
CA ALA A 549 21.53 -0.99 10.22
C ALA A 549 22.42 -1.69 9.17
N ALA A 550 23.59 -2.19 9.56
CA ALA A 550 24.50 -2.92 8.68
C ALA A 550 23.97 -4.32 8.30
N ALA A 551 23.18 -4.95 9.18
CA ALA A 551 22.55 -6.25 8.90
C ALA A 551 21.60 -6.17 7.70
N LEU A 552 21.10 -4.98 7.36
CA LEU A 552 20.25 -4.76 6.20
C LEU A 552 20.99 -4.93 4.88
N ASP A 553 22.32 -5.03 4.83
CA ASP A 553 23.01 -5.25 3.56
C ASP A 553 22.94 -6.70 3.06
N ASP A 554 22.63 -7.65 3.96
CA ASP A 554 22.44 -9.07 3.65
C ASP A 554 21.03 -9.57 4.04
N PRO A 555 20.09 -9.66 3.09
CA PRO A 555 18.73 -10.14 3.31
C PRO A 555 18.61 -11.66 3.46
N LEU A 556 19.70 -12.43 3.38
CA LEU A 556 19.69 -13.86 3.68
C LEU A 556 20.12 -14.18 5.11
N SER A 557 20.94 -13.29 5.68
CA SER A 557 21.60 -13.51 6.97
C SER A 557 20.64 -13.83 8.11
N GLU A 558 21.02 -14.76 8.97
CA GLU A 558 20.36 -15.03 10.26
C GLU A 558 20.24 -13.76 11.12
N GLU A 559 21.24 -12.88 11.01
CA GLU A 559 21.24 -11.60 11.73
C GLU A 559 20.04 -10.72 11.33
N LEU A 560 19.78 -10.57 10.02
CA LEU A 560 18.61 -9.83 9.56
C LEU A 560 17.33 -10.65 9.72
N PHE A 561 17.30 -11.88 9.22
CA PHE A 561 16.08 -12.66 9.09
C PHE A 561 15.57 -13.17 10.44
N ASP A 562 16.44 -13.80 11.23
CA ASP A 562 16.06 -14.49 12.47
C ASP A 562 16.12 -13.54 13.67
N ARG A 563 17.26 -12.87 13.90
CA ARG A 563 17.44 -12.00 15.08
C ARG A 563 16.67 -10.69 14.96
N LEU A 564 16.85 -9.94 13.87
CA LEU A 564 16.24 -8.61 13.75
C LEU A 564 14.79 -8.68 13.30
N TRP A 565 14.48 -9.36 12.20
CA TRP A 565 13.13 -9.37 11.65
C TRP A 565 12.17 -10.19 12.52
N LEU A 566 12.38 -11.51 12.59
CA LEU A 566 11.51 -12.38 13.38
C LEU A 566 11.64 -12.15 14.89
N GLY A 567 12.86 -11.92 15.40
CA GLY A 567 13.09 -11.66 16.82
C GLY A 567 12.38 -10.40 17.32
N ARG A 568 12.49 -9.27 16.61
CA ARG A 568 11.76 -8.04 16.98
C ARG A 568 10.26 -8.20 16.80
N ALA A 569 9.81 -8.84 15.71
CA ALA A 569 8.39 -9.12 15.50
C ALA A 569 7.79 -9.93 16.66
N ARG A 570 8.47 -10.99 17.12
CA ARG A 570 8.05 -11.81 18.28
C ARG A 570 8.00 -10.99 19.56
N ALA A 571 9.04 -10.21 19.85
CA ALA A 571 9.12 -9.40 21.06
C ALA A 571 8.03 -8.31 21.10
N ASN A 572 7.87 -7.57 19.99
CA ASN A 572 6.81 -6.55 19.86
C ASN A 572 5.41 -7.18 20.01
N SER A 573 5.15 -8.33 19.37
CA SER A 573 3.84 -8.99 19.46
C SER A 573 3.48 -9.34 20.91
N LYS A 574 4.42 -9.96 21.64
CA LYS A 574 4.25 -10.29 23.06
C LYS A 574 4.02 -9.04 23.91
N LEU A 575 4.79 -7.98 23.67
CA LEU A 575 4.66 -6.73 24.39
C LEU A 575 3.30 -6.08 24.17
N PHE A 576 2.91 -5.89 22.90
CA PHE A 576 1.62 -5.28 22.54
C PHE A 576 0.44 -6.10 23.08
N GLU A 577 0.48 -7.42 22.98
CA GLU A 577 -0.54 -8.29 23.54
C GLU A 577 -0.64 -8.15 25.07
N SER A 578 0.49 -8.18 25.78
CA SER A 578 0.49 -8.07 27.25
C SER A 578 0.07 -6.70 27.76
N VAL A 579 0.35 -5.62 27.01
CA VAL A 579 0.05 -4.25 27.44
C VAL A 579 -1.36 -3.82 27.03
N PHE A 580 -1.76 -4.13 25.80
CA PHE A 580 -3.01 -3.62 25.22
C PHE A 580 -4.07 -4.68 24.99
N ARG A 581 -3.74 -5.97 25.14
CA ARG A 581 -4.62 -7.09 24.77
C ARG A 581 -5.22 -6.92 23.37
N CYS A 582 -4.43 -6.41 22.44
CA CYS A 582 -4.91 -6.00 21.13
C CYS A 582 -5.25 -7.22 20.24
N LEU A 583 -6.27 -7.07 19.40
CA LEU A 583 -6.65 -8.05 18.39
C LEU A 583 -6.12 -7.69 17.00
N PRO A 584 -5.94 -8.66 16.10
CA PRO A 584 -6.05 -10.12 16.32
C PRO A 584 -4.85 -10.71 17.10
N SER A 585 -5.03 -11.88 17.71
CA SER A 585 -4.02 -12.59 18.51
C SER A 585 -4.18 -14.12 18.41
N ASP A 586 -3.07 -14.86 18.42
CA ASP A 586 -3.05 -16.33 18.46
C ASP A 586 -3.54 -16.91 19.80
N SER A 587 -3.60 -16.10 20.86
CA SER A 587 -4.18 -16.44 22.15
C SER A 587 -5.71 -16.52 22.11
N VAL A 588 -6.33 -16.19 20.97
CA VAL A 588 -7.79 -16.16 20.78
C VAL A 588 -8.19 -17.09 19.61
N PRO A 589 -8.21 -18.42 19.82
CA PRO A 589 -8.44 -19.39 18.74
C PRO A 589 -9.91 -19.56 18.34
N ASP A 590 -10.87 -19.07 19.13
CA ASP A 590 -12.31 -19.22 18.91
C ASP A 590 -13.12 -18.07 19.53
N TYR A 591 -14.44 -18.06 19.28
CA TYR A 591 -15.34 -17.02 19.77
C TYR A 591 -15.54 -17.06 21.29
N GLU A 592 -15.39 -18.22 21.93
CA GLU A 592 -15.49 -18.33 23.39
C GLU A 592 -14.30 -17.63 24.06
N SER A 593 -13.10 -17.94 23.58
CA SER A 593 -11.85 -17.28 23.97
C SER A 593 -11.90 -15.79 23.69
N LEU A 594 -12.49 -15.36 22.56
CA LEU A 594 -12.68 -13.94 22.25
C LEU A 594 -13.59 -13.25 23.27
N ALA A 595 -14.71 -13.87 23.62
CA ALA A 595 -15.64 -13.34 24.61
C ALA A 595 -15.01 -13.26 26.01
N ALA A 596 -14.17 -14.23 26.38
CA ALA A 596 -13.38 -14.16 27.61
C ALA A 596 -12.32 -13.06 27.54
N TRP A 597 -11.60 -12.96 26.41
CA TRP A 597 -10.53 -12.00 26.20
C TRP A 597 -10.98 -10.55 26.40
N LEU A 598 -12.17 -10.21 25.91
CA LEU A 598 -12.77 -8.88 25.95
C LEU A 598 -13.29 -8.46 27.33
N LYS A 599 -13.47 -9.40 28.27
CA LYS A 599 -13.92 -9.08 29.64
C LYS A 599 -12.79 -8.58 30.53
N GLU A 600 -11.55 -8.91 30.19
CA GLU A 600 -10.38 -8.53 30.97
C GLU A 600 -9.83 -7.19 30.46
N PRO A 601 -9.72 -6.16 31.32
CA PRO A 601 -9.16 -4.87 30.91
C PRO A 601 -7.65 -4.99 30.64
N PRO A 602 -7.12 -4.24 29.65
CA PRO A 602 -5.69 -4.25 29.34
C PRO A 602 -4.87 -3.50 30.41
N LEU A 603 -3.57 -3.83 30.52
CA LEU A 603 -2.63 -3.13 31.40
C LEU A 603 -2.62 -1.62 31.16
N ALA A 604 -2.69 -1.21 29.89
CA ALA A 604 -2.76 0.18 29.47
C ALA A 604 -3.96 0.96 30.05
N GLU A 605 -5.00 0.27 30.51
CA GLU A 605 -6.16 0.87 31.18
C GLU A 605 -6.08 0.76 32.71
N VAL A 606 -5.63 -0.38 33.25
CA VAL A 606 -5.59 -0.62 34.71
C VAL A 606 -4.40 0.04 35.41
N ASP A 607 -3.24 0.10 34.76
CA ASP A 607 -2.02 0.72 35.30
C ASP A 607 -1.20 1.36 34.16
N ARG A 608 -1.50 2.63 33.91
CA ARG A 608 -0.94 3.41 32.79
C ARG A 608 0.56 3.64 32.95
N ASP A 609 1.05 3.77 34.17
CA ASP A 609 2.46 4.08 34.42
C ASP A 609 3.30 2.82 34.26
N ALA A 610 2.83 1.68 34.78
CA ALA A 610 3.46 0.39 34.50
C ALA A 610 3.44 0.07 32.99
N ALA A 611 2.30 0.27 32.31
CA ALA A 611 2.21 0.09 30.86
C ALA A 611 3.21 0.97 30.10
N ALA A 612 3.30 2.26 30.43
CA ALA A 612 4.22 3.19 29.80
C ALA A 612 5.69 2.80 30.06
N GLN A 613 6.01 2.39 31.28
CA GLN A 613 7.35 1.93 31.66
C GLN A 613 7.75 0.70 30.84
N ARG A 614 6.89 -0.32 30.77
CA ARG A 614 7.15 -1.54 29.98
C ARG A 614 7.33 -1.22 28.50
N LEU A 615 6.49 -0.37 27.93
CA LEU A 615 6.64 0.05 26.53
C LEU A 615 7.94 0.83 26.27
N ALA A 616 8.46 1.55 27.26
CA ALA A 616 9.71 2.29 27.13
C ALA A 616 10.95 1.41 27.30
N THR A 617 10.91 0.38 28.16
CA THR A 617 12.07 -0.43 28.51
C THR A 617 12.16 -1.76 27.75
N GLU A 618 11.02 -2.37 27.42
CA GLU A 618 10.97 -3.70 26.80
C GLU A 618 10.86 -3.66 25.27
N ALA A 619 10.45 -2.53 24.69
CA ALA A 619 10.24 -2.43 23.25
C ALA A 619 11.60 -2.48 22.49
N PRO A 620 11.84 -3.48 21.63
CA PRO A 620 13.07 -3.57 20.82
C PRO A 620 13.14 -2.49 19.71
N GLY A 621 12.12 -1.65 19.59
CA GLY A 621 11.97 -0.64 18.55
C GLY A 621 11.27 -1.16 17.28
N GLY A 622 10.94 -0.23 16.40
CA GLY A 622 10.19 -0.50 15.18
C GLY A 622 8.69 -0.72 15.42
N ASN A 623 8.00 -1.12 14.37
CA ASN A 623 6.56 -1.38 14.36
C ASN A 623 6.24 -2.83 13.95
N LEU A 624 7.25 -3.64 13.62
CA LEU A 624 7.05 -5.00 13.13
C LEU A 624 6.46 -5.90 14.22
N VAL A 625 5.42 -6.65 13.89
CA VAL A 625 4.78 -7.70 14.71
C VAL A 625 4.59 -8.96 13.87
N LEU A 626 4.39 -10.11 14.51
CA LEU A 626 4.00 -11.33 13.80
C LEU A 626 2.56 -11.20 13.31
N PHE A 627 2.28 -11.81 12.16
CA PHE A 627 0.90 -12.00 11.74
C PHE A 627 0.31 -13.21 12.48
N PRO A 628 -0.82 -13.07 13.19
CA PRO A 628 -1.38 -14.17 13.98
C PRO A 628 -2.02 -15.23 13.07
N LEU A 629 -1.44 -16.42 13.05
CA LEU A 629 -1.83 -17.54 12.18
C LEU A 629 -2.94 -18.42 12.78
N GLN A 630 -3.18 -18.32 14.09
CA GLN A 630 -4.12 -19.13 14.87
C GLN A 630 -5.34 -18.34 15.37
N PHE A 631 -5.38 -17.02 15.17
CA PHE A 631 -6.54 -16.21 15.52
C PHE A 631 -7.81 -16.74 14.86
N LEU A 632 -8.83 -17.05 15.68
CA LEU A 632 -10.08 -17.70 15.26
C LEU A 632 -9.86 -18.94 14.38
N GLY A 633 -8.79 -19.71 14.64
CA GLY A 633 -8.43 -20.92 13.90
C GLY A 633 -9.43 -22.06 14.06
N ASN A 634 -10.09 -22.15 15.21
CA ASN A 634 -11.10 -23.16 15.53
C ASN A 634 -12.53 -22.69 15.22
N ALA A 635 -12.69 -21.45 14.73
CA ALA A 635 -13.97 -20.90 14.34
C ALA A 635 -14.21 -21.03 12.84
N ASP A 636 -15.46 -21.28 12.46
CA ASP A 636 -15.90 -21.09 11.08
C ASP A 636 -16.02 -19.59 10.79
N LEU A 637 -15.27 -19.15 9.78
CA LEU A 637 -15.25 -17.77 9.29
C LEU A 637 -15.98 -17.61 7.95
N ASP A 638 -16.50 -18.71 7.40
CA ASP A 638 -17.31 -18.72 6.16
C ASP A 638 -18.73 -19.21 6.47
N ASP A 639 -19.31 -18.69 7.54
CA ASP A 639 -20.70 -18.94 7.90
C ASP A 639 -21.61 -18.37 6.80
N GLN A 640 -22.12 -19.26 5.94
CA GLN A 640 -22.83 -19.06 4.65
C GLN A 640 -24.10 -18.17 4.67
N LEU A 641 -24.06 -17.00 5.29
CA LEU A 641 -25.18 -16.07 5.40
C LEU A 641 -25.16 -14.98 4.32
N SER A 642 -24.09 -14.89 3.51
CA SER A 642 -23.99 -13.84 2.51
C SER A 642 -24.67 -14.24 1.21
N VAL A 643 -25.68 -13.47 0.81
CA VAL A 643 -26.25 -13.49 -0.55
C VAL A 643 -25.27 -12.89 -1.60
N VAL A 644 -24.13 -12.38 -1.15
CA VAL A 644 -23.11 -11.76 -1.99
C VAL A 644 -22.29 -12.85 -2.69
N PRO A 645 -22.17 -12.82 -4.03
CA PRO A 645 -21.40 -13.81 -4.78
C PRO A 645 -19.94 -13.87 -4.32
N ASP A 646 -19.40 -15.09 -4.16
CA ASP A 646 -18.02 -15.34 -3.69
C ASP A 646 -16.94 -14.57 -4.46
N ILE A 647 -17.14 -14.38 -5.77
CA ILE A 647 -16.24 -13.61 -6.65
C ILE A 647 -16.00 -12.17 -6.15
N THR A 648 -16.90 -11.63 -5.34
CA THR A 648 -16.80 -10.29 -4.75
C THR A 648 -15.62 -10.19 -3.78
N TRP A 649 -15.32 -11.30 -3.09
CA TRP A 649 -14.33 -11.43 -2.04
C TRP A 649 -12.99 -11.99 -2.53
N HIS A 650 -12.98 -12.74 -3.65
CA HIS A 650 -11.81 -13.43 -4.21
C HIS A 650 -10.74 -12.53 -4.83
#